data_AF-A0AA39IPW9-F1
#
_entry.id   AF-A0AA39IPW9-F1
#
_cell.length_a   1.000
_cell.length_b   1.000
_cell.length_c   1.000
_cell.angle_alpha   90.00
_cell.angle_beta   90.00
_cell.angle_gamma   90.00
#
_symmetry.space_group_name_H-M   'P 1'
#
loop_
_entity.id
_entity.type
_entity.pdbx_description
1 polymer ?
#
loop_
_entity_poly.entity_id
_entity_poly.type
_entity_poly.pdbx_seq_one_letter_code
_entity_poly.pdbx_strand_id
1 'polypeptide(L)'
;MFLQISIAVLYISLCVVFTPFYVKLIHVFITNKKYKFLKAYKLMTQIGVVQCASCPAFIMLGYSIAVGYDPHNIASFLIKIMNGCRRAEAFLSVALGLERFQTIFRFQHFRFLVDGLIIVAWLYGLTNIALFNSPLSEFAVVPEKFGPAYNRSFPATAIIEKVNFCSSVTASVTTFLLYLLIVGHLLHQKLSVKTFQMEVNEKSIFIQAFVRFFGDTAMSLMYHVVPLLVPKSTVLQITTTLGYIVNSLVLPPVLSMIVSRVLYIFLIKKQYRSLQCYQIMIQIGIVQCLMGPAWMLLGLSGLLDYDPLGMASFLVDINASCLRIEAGLSFLLALDRIKIVCKVNYPQVAIVVANALIWIYGILQFAILQTPWADLYADPFLIAPIYDFSFPYTVVVQKTAYFYSIVISFITFVLYVVMVIYLFRQQRKVQHVGADFNQRWIFTQALIRYILDAILVAVFFLGPSVLPKSIWIAGAMMTGYVTNNLFIPPMLYVCLNKTLRQEVFKRANLRPRGSLALSCLAWTYGFVYFTILCSPFADLTVIPSQFKTSYDMSLPVTPVLQKIGTDSTLICAAVTFLLYLVVVCYLVHQKLKMKTIKISFNEKAIFVQAFLRFVGDTTMTVLYHFIPPIVGDSSILSVSTFIGYIVNYLVLPPILCIIVSRHLRKDVLSIISWNSGSTNGSQLS
;
A
#
# COMPACT_ATOMS: atom_id res chain seq x y z
N MET A 1 4.09 19.86 20.14
CA MET A 1 2.73 20.29 19.75
C MET A 1 2.33 19.89 18.34
N PHE A 2 2.92 20.39 17.26
CA PHE A 2 2.44 20.05 15.90
C PHE A 2 2.60 18.60 15.46
N LEU A 3 3.70 17.95 15.83
CA LEU A 3 3.85 16.51 15.63
C LEU A 3 2.72 15.74 16.33
N GLN A 4 2.34 16.18 17.53
CA GLN A 4 1.18 15.66 18.27
C GLN A 4 -0.11 15.90 17.49
N ILE A 5 -0.35 17.12 17.01
CA ILE A 5 -1.55 17.45 16.21
C ILE A 5 -1.60 16.64 14.91
N SER A 6 -0.49 16.47 14.21
CA SER A 6 -0.43 15.71 12.95
C SER A 6 -0.73 14.24 13.17
N ILE A 7 -0.12 13.65 14.20
CA ILE A 7 -0.38 12.26 14.62
C ILE A 7 -1.84 12.12 15.06
N ALA A 8 -2.37 13.06 15.83
CA ALA A 8 -3.76 13.10 16.27
C ALA A 8 -4.75 13.14 15.10
N VAL A 9 -4.53 14.04 14.14
CA VAL A 9 -5.36 14.17 12.94
C VAL A 9 -5.31 12.89 12.11
N LEU A 10 -4.15 12.25 12.00
CA LEU A 10 -4.02 10.96 11.32
C LEU A 10 -4.85 9.86 12.02
N TYR A 11 -4.73 9.72 13.34
CA TYR A 11 -5.53 8.77 14.13
C TYR A 11 -7.04 8.99 13.94
N ILE A 12 -7.49 10.23 14.08
CA ILE A 12 -8.91 10.59 13.98
C ILE A 12 -9.41 10.36 12.55
N SER A 13 -8.69 10.87 11.55
CA SER A 13 -9.13 10.80 10.14
C SER A 13 -9.24 9.36 9.66
N LEU A 14 -8.27 8.49 9.98
CA LEU A 14 -8.32 7.09 9.55
C LEU A 14 -9.50 6.35 10.18
N CYS A 15 -9.76 6.53 11.48
CA CYS A 15 -10.92 5.92 12.10
C CYS A 15 -12.23 6.45 11.52
N VAL A 16 -12.38 7.76 11.37
CA VAL A 16 -13.59 8.37 10.80
C VAL A 16 -13.84 7.88 9.37
N VAL A 17 -12.78 7.71 8.56
CA VAL A 17 -12.90 7.23 7.18
C VAL A 17 -13.22 5.74 7.15
N PHE A 18 -12.55 4.89 7.94
CA PHE A 18 -12.64 3.44 7.81
C PHE A 18 -13.77 2.79 8.61
N THR A 19 -14.17 3.32 9.78
CA THR A 19 -15.24 2.74 10.60
C THR A 19 -16.56 2.54 9.82
N PRO A 20 -17.04 3.49 8.99
CA PRO A 20 -18.25 3.30 8.20
C PRO A 20 -18.16 2.10 7.24
N PHE A 21 -16.99 1.84 6.65
CA PHE A 21 -16.79 0.69 5.77
C PHE A 21 -16.87 -0.63 6.55
N TYR A 22 -16.26 -0.70 7.73
CA TYR A 22 -16.33 -1.89 8.59
C TYR A 22 -17.74 -2.19 9.08
N VAL A 23 -18.43 -1.18 9.64
CA VAL A 23 -19.83 -1.32 10.11
C VAL A 23 -20.72 -1.87 9.01
N LYS A 24 -20.53 -1.38 7.80
CA LYS A 24 -21.29 -1.86 6.67
C LYS A 24 -20.91 -3.28 6.25
N LEU A 25 -19.64 -3.62 6.24
CA LEU A 25 -19.19 -4.97 5.88
C LEU A 25 -19.78 -6.01 6.85
N ILE A 26 -19.79 -5.68 8.15
CA ILE A 26 -20.49 -6.44 9.21
C ILE A 26 -21.99 -6.53 8.89
N HIS A 27 -22.63 -5.41 8.57
CA HIS A 27 -24.04 -5.38 8.21
C HIS A 27 -24.35 -6.33 7.04
N VAL A 28 -23.56 -6.31 5.96
CA VAL A 28 -23.72 -7.21 4.81
C VAL A 28 -23.59 -8.69 5.20
N PHE A 29 -22.66 -9.02 6.10
CA PHE A 29 -22.51 -10.40 6.58
C PHE A 29 -23.67 -10.86 7.46
N ILE A 30 -24.26 -9.95 8.25
CA ILE A 30 -25.41 -10.24 9.12
C ILE A 30 -26.71 -10.36 8.32
N THR A 31 -26.98 -9.45 7.38
CA THR A 31 -28.27 -9.34 6.70
C THR A 31 -28.41 -10.28 5.52
N ASN A 32 -27.33 -10.59 4.80
CA ASN A 32 -27.41 -11.45 3.63
C ASN A 32 -27.51 -12.93 4.04
N LYS A 33 -28.67 -13.56 3.75
CA LYS A 33 -28.93 -14.99 4.03
C LYS A 33 -27.81 -15.91 3.51
N LYS A 34 -27.15 -15.57 2.40
CA LYS A 34 -26.06 -16.38 1.83
C LYS A 34 -24.85 -16.49 2.76
N TYR A 35 -24.48 -15.39 3.42
CA TYR A 35 -23.28 -15.35 4.28
C TYR A 35 -23.62 -15.68 5.73
N LYS A 36 -24.83 -15.34 6.19
CA LYS A 36 -25.29 -15.51 7.57
C LYS A 36 -25.13 -16.94 8.10
N PHE A 37 -25.32 -17.97 7.25
CA PHE A 37 -25.26 -19.37 7.69
C PHE A 37 -23.84 -19.96 7.71
N LEU A 38 -22.88 -19.32 7.05
CA LEU A 38 -21.51 -19.82 6.93
C LEU A 38 -20.68 -19.40 8.16
N LYS A 39 -20.09 -20.38 8.85
CA LYS A 39 -19.37 -20.17 10.12
C LYS A 39 -18.17 -19.23 9.98
N ALA A 40 -17.38 -19.37 8.91
CA ALA A 40 -16.32 -18.43 8.55
C ALA A 40 -16.78 -16.95 8.52
N TYR A 41 -17.95 -16.67 7.94
CA TYR A 41 -18.45 -15.30 7.83
C TYR A 41 -18.99 -14.79 9.17
N LYS A 42 -19.55 -15.66 10.02
CA LYS A 42 -19.89 -15.30 11.41
C LYS A 42 -18.65 -14.90 12.21
N LEU A 43 -17.56 -15.65 12.07
CA LEU A 43 -16.26 -15.32 12.69
C LEU A 43 -15.71 -13.98 12.17
N MET A 44 -15.72 -13.76 10.85
CA MET A 44 -15.31 -12.48 10.28
C MET A 44 -16.18 -11.31 10.74
N THR A 45 -17.48 -11.55 10.94
CA THR A 45 -18.40 -10.55 11.50
C THR A 45 -18.00 -10.19 12.93
N GLN A 46 -17.71 -11.18 13.77
CA GLN A 46 -17.25 -10.95 15.14
C GLN A 46 -15.91 -10.19 15.17
N ILE A 47 -14.94 -10.56 14.32
CA ILE A 47 -13.69 -9.81 14.16
C ILE A 47 -13.98 -8.36 13.75
N GLY A 48 -14.86 -8.14 12.78
CA GLY A 48 -15.25 -6.80 12.37
C GLY A 48 -15.88 -5.98 13.51
N VAL A 49 -16.74 -6.60 14.33
CA VAL A 49 -17.36 -5.94 15.50
C VAL A 49 -16.30 -5.49 16.50
N VAL A 50 -15.34 -6.37 16.79
CA VAL A 50 -14.22 -6.09 17.69
C VAL A 50 -13.32 -4.95 17.16
N GLN A 51 -13.09 -4.90 15.84
CA GLN A 51 -12.36 -3.83 15.18
C GLN A 51 -13.14 -2.49 15.22
N CYS A 52 -14.46 -2.53 15.03
CA CYS A 52 -15.30 -1.34 15.17
C CYS A 52 -15.31 -0.81 16.62
N ALA A 53 -15.39 -1.69 17.61
CA ALA A 53 -15.33 -1.33 19.03
C ALA A 53 -13.99 -0.70 19.43
N SER A 54 -12.92 -0.97 18.68
CA SER A 54 -11.59 -0.37 18.87
C SER A 54 -11.47 1.06 18.31
N CYS A 55 -12.33 1.46 17.37
CA CYS A 55 -12.24 2.75 16.67
C CYS A 55 -12.44 3.99 17.58
N PRO A 56 -13.43 4.02 18.50
CA PRO A 56 -13.58 5.14 19.43
C PRO A 56 -12.31 5.40 20.26
N ALA A 57 -11.58 4.35 20.62
CA ALA A 57 -10.34 4.48 21.39
C ALA A 57 -9.24 5.19 20.61
N PHE A 58 -9.09 4.92 19.32
CA PHE A 58 -8.13 5.63 18.47
C PHE A 58 -8.53 7.08 18.21
N ILE A 59 -9.83 7.37 18.06
CA ILE A 59 -10.33 8.74 17.93
C ILE A 59 -10.01 9.52 19.21
N MET A 60 -10.32 8.96 20.38
CA MET A 60 -10.04 9.61 21.66
C MET A 60 -8.56 9.65 22.00
N LEU A 61 -7.76 8.66 21.59
CA LEU A 61 -6.29 8.72 21.65
C LEU A 61 -5.76 9.88 20.82
N GLY A 62 -6.22 10.02 19.57
CA GLY A 62 -5.87 11.16 18.73
C GLY A 62 -6.27 12.49 19.40
N TYR A 63 -7.48 12.57 19.95
CA TYR A 63 -7.94 13.74 20.69
C TYR A 63 -7.04 14.07 21.89
N SER A 64 -6.73 13.10 22.75
CA SER A 64 -5.88 13.31 23.92
C SER A 64 -4.44 13.66 23.55
N ILE A 65 -3.92 13.14 22.44
CA ILE A 65 -2.62 13.57 21.88
C ILE A 65 -2.70 15.03 21.40
N ALA A 66 -3.78 15.43 20.72
CA ALA A 66 -3.96 16.80 20.24
C ALA A 66 -4.05 17.82 21.39
N VAL A 67 -4.76 17.44 22.45
CA VAL A 67 -5.05 18.30 23.61
C VAL A 67 -3.95 18.25 24.67
N GLY A 68 -3.08 17.23 24.62
CA GLY A 68 -1.97 17.07 25.56
C GLY A 68 -2.36 16.54 26.94
N TYR A 69 -3.65 16.23 27.16
CA TYR A 69 -4.15 15.57 28.36
C TYR A 69 -5.36 14.68 28.03
N ASP A 70 -5.69 13.75 28.92
CA ASP A 70 -6.84 12.86 28.77
C ASP A 70 -8.03 13.34 29.61
N PRO A 71 -9.00 14.09 29.03
CA PRO A 71 -10.11 14.64 29.80
C PRO A 71 -10.93 13.52 30.44
N HIS A 72 -11.07 13.58 31.77
CA HIS A 72 -11.84 12.61 32.56
C HIS A 72 -11.41 11.15 32.36
N ASN A 73 -10.17 10.89 31.93
CA ASN A 73 -9.66 9.56 31.60
C ASN A 73 -10.48 8.80 30.53
N ILE A 74 -11.19 9.51 29.64
CA ILE A 74 -12.06 8.89 28.64
C ILE A 74 -11.23 8.11 27.61
N ALA A 75 -10.11 8.66 27.14
CA ALA A 75 -9.25 7.96 26.19
C ALA A 75 -8.58 6.75 26.84
N SER A 76 -8.17 6.86 28.11
CA SER A 76 -7.63 5.76 28.91
C SER A 76 -8.68 4.67 29.14
N PHE A 77 -9.94 5.02 29.41
CA PHE A 77 -11.01 4.03 29.49
C PHE A 77 -11.23 3.30 28.16
N LEU A 78 -11.31 4.04 27.05
CA LEU A 78 -11.53 3.44 25.73
C LEU A 78 -10.32 2.62 25.26
N ILE A 79 -9.10 2.98 25.64
CA ILE A 79 -7.92 2.20 25.28
C ILE A 79 -7.86 0.87 26.05
N LYS A 80 -8.41 0.81 27.27
CA LYS A 80 -8.62 -0.45 28.02
C LYS A 80 -9.60 -1.36 27.27
N ILE A 81 -10.71 -0.80 26.75
CA ILE A 81 -11.66 -1.53 25.89
C ILE A 81 -10.96 -2.02 24.62
N MET A 82 -10.22 -1.16 23.93
CA MET A 82 -9.47 -1.51 22.72
C MET A 82 -8.47 -2.63 22.97
N ASN A 83 -7.74 -2.61 24.09
CA ASN A 83 -6.82 -3.69 24.42
C ASN A 83 -7.57 -5.02 24.60
N GLY A 84 -8.70 -5.02 25.31
CA GLY A 84 -9.54 -6.23 25.41
C GLY A 84 -10.08 -6.72 24.07
N CYS A 85 -10.55 -5.79 23.22
CA CYS A 85 -10.95 -6.08 21.85
C CYS A 85 -9.81 -6.75 21.05
N ARG A 86 -8.61 -6.18 21.07
CA ARG A 86 -7.45 -6.77 20.38
C ARG A 86 -7.14 -8.20 20.82
N ARG A 87 -7.28 -8.48 22.12
CA ARG A 87 -7.08 -9.85 22.62
C ARG A 87 -8.15 -10.80 22.12
N ALA A 88 -9.41 -10.38 22.10
CA ALA A 88 -10.49 -11.17 21.50
C ALA A 88 -10.25 -11.42 20.00
N GLU A 89 -9.82 -10.40 19.25
CA GLU A 89 -9.52 -10.52 17.82
C GLU A 89 -8.43 -11.56 17.54
N ALA A 90 -7.36 -11.61 18.35
CA ALA A 90 -6.29 -12.57 18.19
C ALA A 90 -6.79 -14.02 18.28
N PHE A 91 -7.61 -14.34 19.28
CA PHE A 91 -8.21 -15.68 19.43
C PHE A 91 -9.29 -15.98 18.37
N LEU A 92 -10.09 -14.98 17.97
CA LEU A 92 -11.04 -15.13 16.86
C LEU A 92 -10.32 -15.43 15.54
N SER A 93 -9.11 -14.91 15.35
CA SER A 93 -8.27 -15.20 14.19
C SER A 93 -7.77 -16.65 14.19
N VAL A 94 -7.42 -17.20 15.36
CA VAL A 94 -7.12 -18.65 15.54
C VAL A 94 -8.35 -19.48 15.20
N ALA A 95 -9.52 -19.10 15.73
CA ALA A 95 -10.78 -19.81 15.47
C ALA A 95 -11.12 -19.81 13.97
N LEU A 96 -10.88 -18.70 13.27
CA LEU A 96 -11.04 -18.60 11.81
C LEU A 96 -10.04 -19.46 11.04
N GLY A 97 -8.77 -19.48 11.46
CA GLY A 97 -7.76 -20.37 10.89
C GLY A 97 -8.14 -21.84 11.03
N LEU A 98 -8.63 -22.21 12.22
CA LEU A 98 -9.04 -23.58 12.53
C LEU A 98 -10.32 -24.01 11.79
N GLU A 99 -11.30 -23.12 11.65
CA GLU A 99 -12.53 -23.40 10.89
C GLU A 99 -12.22 -23.68 9.41
N ARG A 100 -11.27 -22.92 8.84
CA ARG A 100 -10.79 -23.14 7.48
C ARG A 100 -10.00 -24.43 7.36
N PHE A 101 -9.12 -24.71 8.31
CA PHE A 101 -8.40 -25.98 8.39
C PHE A 101 -9.38 -27.16 8.41
N GLN A 102 -10.38 -27.12 9.28
CA GLN A 102 -11.45 -28.12 9.36
C GLN A 102 -12.20 -28.28 8.03
N THR A 103 -12.55 -27.16 7.38
CA THR A 103 -13.32 -27.19 6.12
C THR A 103 -12.50 -27.84 5.00
N ILE A 104 -11.21 -27.53 4.90
CA ILE A 104 -10.32 -28.03 3.85
C ILE A 104 -9.97 -29.51 4.06
N PHE A 105 -9.61 -29.90 5.29
CA PHE A 105 -9.27 -31.28 5.61
C PHE A 105 -10.50 -32.18 5.87
N ARG A 106 -11.71 -31.62 5.81
CA ARG A 106 -12.98 -32.30 6.12
C ARG A 106 -13.05 -32.95 7.50
N PHE A 107 -12.24 -32.50 8.47
CA PHE A 107 -12.25 -33.03 9.84
C PHE A 107 -13.45 -32.51 10.63
N GLN A 108 -14.55 -33.26 10.67
CA GLN A 108 -15.76 -32.83 11.38
C GLN A 108 -15.59 -32.77 12.91
N HIS A 109 -14.63 -33.52 13.48
CA HIS A 109 -14.48 -33.64 14.92
C HIS A 109 -14.11 -32.31 15.63
N PHE A 110 -13.43 -31.37 14.95
CA PHE A 110 -12.98 -30.12 15.57
C PHE A 110 -14.05 -29.00 15.71
N ARG A 111 -15.33 -29.27 15.39
CA ARG A 111 -16.36 -28.21 15.45
C ARG A 111 -16.48 -27.58 16.84
N PHE A 112 -16.46 -28.40 17.88
CA PHE A 112 -16.56 -27.95 19.27
C PHE A 112 -15.38 -27.06 19.68
N LEU A 113 -14.20 -27.30 19.11
CA LEU A 113 -12.99 -26.55 19.43
C LEU A 113 -13.07 -25.13 18.87
N VAL A 114 -13.60 -24.96 17.66
CA VAL A 114 -13.86 -23.63 17.07
C VAL A 114 -14.86 -22.85 17.93
N ASP A 115 -15.96 -23.48 18.36
CA ASP A 115 -16.96 -22.81 19.21
C ASP A 115 -16.42 -22.48 20.60
N GLY A 116 -15.64 -23.39 21.19
CA GLY A 116 -14.92 -23.15 22.44
C GLY A 116 -13.94 -21.98 22.34
N LEU A 117 -13.15 -21.89 21.25
CA LEU A 117 -12.23 -20.78 21.01
C LEU A 117 -12.95 -19.44 20.87
N ILE A 118 -14.13 -19.40 20.25
CA ILE A 118 -14.95 -18.19 20.17
C ILE A 118 -15.36 -17.73 21.58
N ILE A 119 -15.85 -18.65 22.41
CA ILE A 119 -16.26 -18.34 23.79
C ILE A 119 -15.05 -17.84 24.59
N VAL A 120 -13.91 -18.54 24.50
CA VAL A 120 -12.66 -18.15 25.15
C VAL A 120 -12.19 -16.77 24.68
N ALA A 121 -12.28 -16.46 23.38
CA ALA A 121 -11.90 -15.16 22.85
C ALA A 121 -12.66 -14.01 23.50
N TRP A 122 -13.99 -14.13 23.59
CA TRP A 122 -14.85 -13.11 24.20
C TRP A 122 -14.67 -13.02 25.71
N LEU A 123 -14.61 -14.16 26.41
CA LEU A 123 -14.34 -14.18 27.86
C LEU A 123 -12.98 -13.56 28.18
N TYR A 124 -11.94 -13.85 27.39
CA TYR A 124 -10.61 -13.31 27.58
C TYR A 124 -10.55 -11.80 27.31
N GLY A 125 -11.24 -11.32 26.26
CA GLY A 125 -11.40 -9.90 25.99
C GLY A 125 -12.10 -9.17 27.13
N LEU A 126 -13.24 -9.69 27.61
CA LEU A 126 -14.00 -9.11 28.72
C LEU A 126 -13.23 -9.12 30.04
N THR A 127 -12.52 -10.22 30.32
CA THR A 127 -11.67 -10.34 31.52
C THR A 127 -10.56 -9.31 31.50
N ASN A 128 -9.91 -9.10 30.35
CA ASN A 128 -8.92 -8.03 30.19
C ASN A 128 -9.49 -6.64 30.47
N ILE A 129 -10.68 -6.34 29.93
CA ILE A 129 -11.37 -5.06 30.20
C ILE A 129 -11.64 -4.92 31.70
N ALA A 130 -12.17 -5.95 32.35
CA ALA A 130 -12.45 -5.93 33.79
C ALA A 130 -11.19 -5.73 34.63
N LEU A 131 -10.10 -6.41 34.30
CA LEU A 131 -8.82 -6.30 35.00
C LEU A 131 -8.23 -4.88 34.92
N PHE A 132 -8.24 -4.24 33.74
CA PHE A 132 -7.74 -2.87 33.61
C PHE A 132 -8.67 -1.79 34.19
N ASN A 133 -9.94 -2.12 34.46
CA ASN A 133 -10.85 -1.27 35.20
C ASN A 133 -10.79 -1.52 36.72
N SER A 134 -10.07 -2.55 37.16
CA SER A 134 -9.86 -2.84 38.58
C SER A 134 -8.71 -1.99 39.15
N PRO A 135 -8.65 -1.77 40.48
CA PRO A 135 -7.56 -1.06 41.12
C PRO A 135 -6.22 -1.83 41.11
N LEU A 136 -6.17 -3.03 40.53
CA LEU A 136 -4.97 -3.88 40.51
C LEU A 136 -4.07 -3.63 39.31
N SER A 137 -4.59 -3.03 38.23
CA SER A 137 -3.82 -2.81 37.01
C SER A 137 -4.29 -1.57 36.24
N GLU A 138 -3.35 -0.93 35.56
CA GLU A 138 -3.61 0.33 34.88
C GLU A 138 -2.95 0.33 33.48
N PHE A 139 -3.77 0.66 32.49
CA PHE A 139 -3.37 0.84 31.09
C PHE A 139 -4.00 2.13 30.60
N ALA A 140 -3.17 3.16 30.43
CA ALA A 140 -3.63 4.52 30.23
C ALA A 140 -2.99 5.13 28.99
N VAL A 141 -3.67 6.15 28.44
CA VAL A 141 -3.10 6.98 27.38
C VAL A 141 -2.08 7.92 28.01
N VAL A 142 -0.87 7.96 27.47
CA VAL A 142 0.18 8.90 27.88
C VAL A 142 0.44 9.81 26.68
N PRO A 143 -0.20 10.99 26.60
CA PRO A 143 -0.11 11.88 25.44
C PRO A 143 1.34 12.22 25.03
N GLU A 144 2.25 12.30 26.00
CA GLU A 144 3.67 12.58 25.78
C GLU A 144 4.38 11.44 25.03
N LYS A 145 3.86 10.22 25.10
CA LYS A 145 4.38 9.01 24.43
C LYS A 145 3.64 8.69 23.13
N PHE A 146 2.71 9.55 22.69
CA PHE A 146 1.93 9.39 21.47
C PHE A 146 1.16 8.06 21.36
N GLY A 147 0.86 7.44 22.51
CA GLY A 147 0.28 6.11 22.57
C GLY A 147 -0.02 5.64 23.99
N PRO A 148 -0.61 4.44 24.13
CA PRO A 148 -0.93 3.90 25.44
C PRO A 148 0.25 3.19 26.10
N ALA A 149 0.27 3.23 27.42
CA ALA A 149 1.32 2.61 28.22
C ALA A 149 0.75 1.84 29.42
N TYR A 150 1.43 0.75 29.76
CA TYR A 150 1.22 0.02 31.00
C TYR A 150 1.82 0.81 32.17
N ASN A 151 1.03 1.09 33.19
CA ASN A 151 1.54 1.70 34.42
C ASN A 151 1.96 0.61 35.41
N ARG A 152 3.28 0.38 35.51
CA ARG A 152 3.89 -0.65 36.35
C ARG A 152 3.89 -0.32 37.84
N SER A 153 3.41 0.86 38.26
CA SER A 153 3.21 1.15 39.69
C SER A 153 2.12 0.26 40.32
N PHE A 154 1.25 -0.33 39.49
CA PHE A 154 0.18 -1.21 39.94
C PHE A 154 0.64 -2.69 39.96
N PRO A 155 0.27 -3.46 40.99
CA PRO A 155 0.89 -4.76 41.29
C PRO A 155 0.60 -5.83 40.22
N ALA A 156 -0.58 -5.81 39.59
CA ALA A 156 -0.93 -6.82 38.59
C ALA A 156 -0.55 -6.41 37.16
N THR A 157 -0.19 -5.13 36.90
CA THR A 157 0.06 -4.65 35.53
C THR A 157 1.16 -5.41 34.82
N ALA A 158 2.28 -5.69 35.50
CA ALA A 158 3.41 -6.41 34.89
C ALA A 158 3.05 -7.85 34.51
N ILE A 159 2.25 -8.52 35.34
CA ILE A 159 1.77 -9.89 35.06
C ILE A 159 0.80 -9.86 33.88
N ILE A 160 -0.15 -8.93 33.87
CA ILE A 160 -1.13 -8.80 32.79
C ILE A 160 -0.46 -8.40 31.47
N GLU A 161 0.53 -7.50 31.49
CA GLU A 161 1.36 -7.15 30.32
C GLU A 161 2.02 -8.41 29.72
N LYS A 162 2.65 -9.24 30.56
CA LYS A 162 3.29 -10.50 30.15
C LYS A 162 2.29 -11.53 29.62
N VAL A 163 1.16 -11.71 30.30
CA VAL A 163 0.09 -12.64 29.88
C VAL A 163 -0.52 -12.20 28.55
N ASN A 164 -0.77 -10.90 28.38
CA ASN A 164 -1.29 -10.34 27.14
C ASN A 164 -0.30 -10.52 25.98
N PHE A 165 0.98 -10.25 26.23
CA PHE A 165 2.03 -10.52 25.25
C PHE A 165 2.06 -12.00 24.82
N CYS A 166 2.18 -12.93 25.78
CA CYS A 166 2.24 -14.36 25.50
C CYS A 166 0.98 -14.81 24.72
N SER A 167 -0.21 -14.40 25.16
CA SER A 167 -1.46 -14.78 24.51
C SER A 167 -1.53 -14.32 23.04
N SER A 168 -1.12 -13.10 22.72
CA SER A 168 -1.16 -12.58 21.34
C SER A 168 -0.09 -13.19 20.45
N VAL A 169 1.12 -13.42 20.97
CA VAL A 169 2.16 -14.14 20.22
C VAL A 169 1.73 -15.58 19.96
N THR A 170 1.26 -16.30 20.98
CA THR A 170 0.76 -17.67 20.83
C THR A 170 -0.40 -17.75 19.84
N ALA A 171 -1.36 -16.84 19.90
CA ALA A 171 -2.48 -16.80 18.95
C ALA A 171 -2.00 -16.51 17.52
N SER A 172 -1.05 -15.59 17.34
CA SER A 172 -0.46 -15.29 16.03
C SER A 172 0.28 -16.51 15.48
N VAL A 173 1.23 -17.07 16.24
CA VAL A 173 2.01 -18.27 15.84
C VAL A 173 1.10 -19.46 15.53
N THR A 174 0.10 -19.72 16.37
CA THR A 174 -0.87 -20.81 16.12
C THR A 174 -1.62 -20.59 14.82
N THR A 175 -2.09 -19.37 14.56
CA THR A 175 -2.78 -19.03 13.32
C THR A 175 -1.84 -19.19 12.11
N PHE A 176 -0.58 -18.77 12.22
CA PHE A 176 0.43 -18.97 11.18
C PHE A 176 0.60 -20.44 10.81
N LEU A 177 0.83 -21.27 11.83
CA LEU A 177 1.05 -22.70 11.66
C LEU A 177 -0.18 -23.37 11.03
N LEU A 178 -1.39 -23.01 11.45
CA LEU A 178 -2.62 -23.49 10.81
C LEU A 178 -2.68 -23.15 9.32
N TYR A 179 -2.36 -21.91 8.94
CA TYR A 179 -2.31 -21.53 7.53
C TYR A 179 -1.17 -22.21 6.76
N LEU A 180 0.00 -22.41 7.37
CA LEU A 180 1.11 -23.12 6.76
C LEU A 180 0.76 -24.59 6.48
N LEU A 181 0.07 -25.24 7.42
CA LEU A 181 -0.47 -26.60 7.23
C LEU A 181 -1.52 -26.65 6.12
N ILE A 182 -2.42 -25.67 6.05
CA ILE A 182 -3.38 -25.54 4.94
C ILE A 182 -2.65 -25.43 3.60
N VAL A 183 -1.62 -24.59 3.50
CA VAL A 183 -0.80 -24.43 2.28
C VAL A 183 -0.11 -25.74 1.92
N GLY A 184 0.59 -26.35 2.88
CA GLY A 184 1.30 -27.60 2.67
C GLY A 184 0.37 -28.69 2.14
N HIS A 185 -0.83 -28.81 2.70
CA HIS A 185 -1.82 -29.77 2.24
C HIS A 185 -2.39 -29.46 0.85
N LEU A 186 -2.73 -28.20 0.57
CA LEU A 186 -3.21 -27.79 -0.76
C LEU A 186 -2.14 -27.98 -1.83
N LEU A 187 -0.87 -27.71 -1.51
CA LEU A 187 0.27 -27.99 -2.38
C LEU A 187 0.44 -29.50 -2.60
N HIS A 188 0.37 -30.30 -1.52
CA HIS A 188 0.47 -31.75 -1.60
C HIS A 188 -0.67 -32.35 -2.46
N GLN A 189 -1.92 -31.94 -2.25
CA GLN A 189 -3.07 -32.36 -3.08
C GLN A 189 -2.89 -31.98 -4.56
N LYS A 190 -2.35 -30.78 -4.82
CA LYS A 190 -2.07 -30.33 -6.18
C LYS A 190 -0.96 -31.13 -6.85
N LEU A 191 0.05 -31.56 -6.08
CA LEU A 191 1.14 -32.40 -6.58
C LEU A 191 0.69 -33.87 -6.77
N SER A 192 -0.20 -34.38 -5.92
CA SER A 192 -0.67 -35.77 -5.99
C SER A 192 -1.79 -35.99 -7.01
N VAL A 193 -2.66 -35.00 -7.27
CA VAL A 193 -3.78 -35.11 -8.21
C VAL A 193 -3.56 -34.19 -9.42
N LYS A 194 -3.23 -34.77 -10.58
CA LYS A 194 -2.99 -34.06 -11.86
C LYS A 194 -4.13 -33.14 -12.32
N THR A 195 -5.32 -33.21 -11.73
CA THR A 195 -6.54 -32.51 -12.16
C THR A 195 -7.27 -31.74 -11.05
N PHE A 196 -6.59 -31.34 -9.96
CA PHE A 196 -7.27 -30.56 -8.92
C PHE A 196 -7.58 -29.11 -9.35
N GLN A 197 -8.82 -28.86 -9.80
CA GLN A 197 -9.36 -27.53 -10.03
C GLN A 197 -9.97 -26.97 -8.75
N MET A 198 -9.11 -26.46 -7.87
CA MET A 198 -9.54 -25.70 -6.70
C MET A 198 -10.32 -24.44 -7.13
N GLU A 199 -11.53 -24.25 -6.59
CA GLU A 199 -12.43 -23.18 -7.01
C GLU A 199 -11.78 -21.80 -6.86
N VAL A 200 -12.05 -20.99 -7.87
CA VAL A 200 -11.49 -19.65 -8.11
C VAL A 200 -11.69 -18.73 -6.90
N ASN A 201 -12.76 -18.88 -6.12
CA ASN A 201 -13.00 -18.06 -4.94
C ASN A 201 -12.09 -18.42 -3.75
N GLU A 202 -11.73 -19.68 -3.56
CA GLU A 202 -10.97 -20.15 -2.40
C GLU A 202 -9.52 -19.65 -2.40
N LYS A 203 -8.89 -19.55 -3.58
CA LYS A 203 -7.50 -19.07 -3.73
C LYS A 203 -7.35 -17.59 -3.37
N SER A 204 -8.31 -16.75 -3.76
CA SER A 204 -8.30 -15.33 -3.42
C SER A 204 -8.51 -15.11 -1.93
N ILE A 205 -9.42 -15.86 -1.33
CA ILE A 205 -9.71 -15.82 0.12
C ILE A 205 -8.50 -16.32 0.92
N PHE A 206 -7.75 -17.28 0.37
CA PHE A 206 -6.52 -17.78 0.94
C PHE A 206 -5.39 -16.74 0.92
N ILE A 207 -5.09 -16.16 -0.25
CA ILE A 207 -4.03 -15.13 -0.38
C ILE A 207 -4.34 -13.91 0.49
N GLN A 208 -5.59 -13.45 0.50
CA GLN A 208 -6.01 -12.34 1.34
C GLN A 208 -5.80 -12.63 2.83
N ALA A 209 -6.08 -13.86 3.27
CA ALA A 209 -5.86 -14.26 4.66
C ALA A 209 -4.37 -14.38 4.99
N PHE A 210 -3.56 -14.92 4.09
CA PHE A 210 -2.10 -14.99 4.26
C PHE A 210 -1.48 -13.59 4.40
N VAL A 211 -1.82 -12.66 3.50
CA VAL A 211 -1.29 -11.29 3.55
C VAL A 211 -1.72 -10.55 4.80
N ARG A 212 -3.01 -10.62 5.16
CA ARG A 212 -3.52 -10.02 6.40
C ARG A 212 -2.80 -10.60 7.62
N PHE A 213 -2.67 -11.92 7.66
CA PHE A 213 -2.07 -12.63 8.78
C PHE A 213 -0.58 -12.29 8.97
N PHE A 214 0.17 -12.24 7.86
CA PHE A 214 1.58 -11.87 7.88
C PHE A 214 1.77 -10.43 8.37
N GLY A 215 0.90 -9.52 7.92
CA GLY A 215 0.85 -8.15 8.45
C GLY A 215 0.57 -8.11 9.96
N ASP A 216 -0.46 -8.81 10.43
CA ASP A 216 -0.84 -8.82 11.86
C ASP A 216 0.25 -9.43 12.76
N THR A 217 0.96 -10.46 12.28
CA THR A 217 2.07 -11.11 13.00
C THR A 217 3.30 -10.21 13.06
N ALA A 218 3.70 -9.63 11.93
CA ALA A 218 4.80 -8.69 11.90
C ALA A 218 4.53 -7.47 12.77
N MET A 219 3.29 -6.98 12.79
CA MET A 219 2.91 -5.87 13.65
C MET A 219 2.83 -6.23 15.14
N SER A 220 2.49 -7.47 15.48
CA SER A 220 2.53 -7.94 16.87
C SER A 220 3.97 -8.11 17.37
N LEU A 221 4.87 -8.61 16.51
CA LEU A 221 6.31 -8.64 16.77
C LEU A 221 6.85 -7.21 16.91
N MET A 222 6.50 -6.33 15.98
CA MET A 222 6.80 -4.89 16.04
C MET A 222 6.40 -4.25 17.37
N TYR A 223 5.18 -4.50 17.84
CA TYR A 223 4.68 -3.78 19.00
C TYR A 223 5.23 -4.29 20.33
N HIS A 224 5.56 -5.57 20.41
CA HIS A 224 5.89 -6.21 21.68
C HIS A 224 7.36 -6.62 21.82
N VAL A 225 8.00 -7.06 20.74
CA VAL A 225 9.38 -7.54 20.76
C VAL A 225 10.35 -6.37 20.59
N VAL A 226 10.00 -5.39 19.75
CA VAL A 226 10.81 -4.18 19.52
C VAL A 226 11.05 -3.39 20.80
N PRO A 227 10.04 -3.03 21.62
CA PRO A 227 10.29 -2.19 22.77
C PRO A 227 11.02 -2.92 23.93
N LEU A 228 11.15 -4.25 23.85
CA LEU A 228 11.95 -5.05 24.79
C LEU A 228 13.43 -5.08 24.41
N LEU A 229 13.74 -4.90 23.13
CA LEU A 229 15.10 -5.08 22.59
C LEU A 229 15.76 -3.75 22.21
N VAL A 230 15.00 -2.64 22.16
CA VAL A 230 15.50 -1.33 21.75
C VAL A 230 15.28 -0.28 22.84
N PRO A 231 16.28 0.58 23.14
CA PRO A 231 16.08 1.74 24.00
C PRO A 231 14.90 2.59 23.51
N LYS A 232 14.02 2.98 24.42
CA LYS A 232 12.81 3.74 24.09
C LYS A 232 13.18 5.11 23.53
N SER A 233 13.07 5.29 22.21
CA SER A 233 13.15 6.60 21.57
C SER A 233 11.76 7.08 21.10
N THR A 234 11.55 8.39 21.11
CA THR A 234 10.28 9.00 20.64
C THR A 234 10.05 8.74 19.16
N VAL A 235 11.13 8.73 18.37
CA VAL A 235 11.09 8.41 16.93
C VAL A 235 10.65 6.96 16.73
N LEU A 236 11.19 6.01 17.51
CA LEU A 236 10.77 4.62 17.46
C LEU A 236 9.27 4.46 17.74
N GLN A 237 8.75 5.15 18.76
CA GLN A 237 7.34 5.09 19.10
C GLN A 237 6.45 5.66 18.00
N ILE A 238 6.83 6.81 17.43
CA ILE A 238 6.09 7.45 16.34
C ILE A 238 6.14 6.58 15.09
N THR A 239 7.30 6.09 14.68
CA THR A 239 7.44 5.31 13.45
C THR A 239 6.85 3.90 13.60
N THR A 240 6.93 3.27 14.79
CA THR A 240 6.21 2.01 15.06
C THR A 240 4.71 2.21 14.98
N THR A 241 4.21 3.35 15.47
CA THR A 241 2.79 3.70 15.43
C THR A 241 2.32 4.04 14.02
N LEU A 242 3.07 4.87 13.28
CA LEU A 242 2.75 5.26 11.91
C LEU A 242 2.89 4.06 10.95
N GLY A 243 3.93 3.25 11.15
CA GLY A 243 4.14 1.98 10.48
C GLY A 243 3.00 1.01 10.77
N TYR A 244 2.55 0.89 12.02
CA TYR A 244 1.36 0.11 12.37
C TYR A 244 0.12 0.59 11.62
N ILE A 245 -0.09 1.89 11.54
CA ILE A 245 -1.25 2.46 10.89
C ILE A 245 -1.19 2.27 9.36
N VAL A 246 -0.10 2.69 8.73
CA VAL A 246 0.06 2.62 7.26
C VAL A 246 0.11 1.17 6.79
N ASN A 247 0.78 0.30 7.54
CA ASN A 247 1.00 -1.09 7.17
C ASN A 247 -0.14 -2.03 7.65
N SER A 248 -0.91 -1.72 8.70
CA SER A 248 -2.10 -2.53 9.05
C SER A 248 -3.39 -2.05 8.39
N LEU A 249 -3.57 -0.73 8.18
CA LEU A 249 -4.81 -0.19 7.61
C LEU A 249 -4.74 0.07 6.10
N VAL A 250 -3.60 0.51 5.55
CA VAL A 250 -3.58 1.13 4.22
C VAL A 250 -2.91 0.27 3.15
N LEU A 251 -1.64 -0.08 3.33
CA LEU A 251 -0.83 -0.63 2.23
C LEU A 251 -1.19 -2.09 1.87
N PRO A 252 -1.19 -3.06 2.80
CA PRO A 252 -1.50 -4.45 2.47
C PRO A 252 -2.95 -4.67 2.03
N PRO A 253 -3.98 -4.07 2.65
CA PRO A 253 -5.35 -4.23 2.16
C PRO A 253 -5.52 -3.65 0.76
N VAL A 254 -4.98 -2.46 0.47
CA VAL A 254 -5.26 -1.80 -0.82
C VAL A 254 -4.38 -2.34 -1.93
N LEU A 255 -3.06 -2.39 -1.72
CA LEU A 255 -2.11 -2.76 -2.78
C LEU A 255 -2.05 -4.27 -2.98
N SER A 256 -2.05 -5.08 -1.92
CA SER A 256 -2.07 -6.53 -2.10
C SER A 256 -3.39 -6.99 -2.72
N MET A 257 -4.54 -6.36 -2.42
CA MET A 257 -5.79 -6.73 -3.09
C MET A 257 -5.74 -6.41 -4.57
N ILE A 258 -5.11 -5.31 -4.98
CA ILE A 258 -4.99 -4.97 -6.41
C ILE A 258 -4.00 -5.91 -7.11
N VAL A 259 -2.80 -6.09 -6.55
CA VAL A 259 -1.75 -6.97 -7.12
C VAL A 259 -2.25 -8.41 -7.20
N SER A 260 -2.77 -8.95 -6.09
CA SER A 260 -3.28 -10.32 -6.03
C SER A 260 -4.46 -10.51 -6.98
N ARG A 261 -5.36 -9.53 -7.12
CA ARG A 261 -6.48 -9.59 -8.05
C ARG A 261 -6.02 -9.57 -9.51
N VAL A 262 -5.05 -8.72 -9.87
CA VAL A 262 -4.48 -8.70 -11.22
C VAL A 262 -3.80 -10.03 -11.52
N LEU A 263 -2.94 -10.51 -10.62
CA LEU A 263 -2.24 -11.80 -10.76
C LEU A 263 -3.24 -12.95 -10.90
N TYR A 264 -4.27 -12.93 -10.07
CA TYR A 264 -5.36 -13.89 -10.09
C TYR A 264 -6.12 -13.90 -11.41
N ILE A 265 -6.48 -12.74 -11.96
CA ILE A 265 -7.13 -12.63 -13.26
C ILE A 265 -6.24 -13.27 -14.34
N PHE A 266 -4.94 -12.97 -14.32
CA PHE A 266 -3.98 -13.58 -15.24
C PHE A 266 -3.87 -15.10 -15.08
N LEU A 267 -3.86 -15.61 -13.83
CA LEU A 267 -3.76 -17.04 -13.52
C LEU A 267 -5.02 -17.85 -13.84
N ILE A 268 -6.20 -17.24 -13.79
CA ILE A 268 -7.47 -17.96 -13.95
C ILE A 268 -7.98 -17.88 -15.39
N LYS A 269 -7.91 -16.71 -16.04
CA LYS A 269 -8.50 -16.55 -17.37
C LYS A 269 -7.59 -17.18 -18.43
N LYS A 270 -8.12 -18.20 -19.12
CA LYS A 270 -7.43 -18.89 -20.23
C LYS A 270 -6.91 -17.90 -21.28
N GLN A 271 -7.65 -16.81 -21.55
CA GLN A 271 -7.26 -15.77 -22.52
C GLN A 271 -5.90 -15.13 -22.23
N TYR A 272 -5.54 -14.93 -20.95
CA TYR A 272 -4.23 -14.39 -20.58
C TYR A 272 -3.21 -15.52 -20.50
N ARG A 273 -3.56 -16.66 -19.91
CA ARG A 273 -2.63 -17.78 -19.77
C ARG A 273 -2.15 -18.38 -21.08
N SER A 274 -2.94 -18.30 -22.15
CA SER A 274 -2.54 -18.82 -23.46
C SER A 274 -1.48 -17.96 -24.14
N LEU A 275 -1.27 -16.73 -23.67
CA LEU A 275 -0.33 -15.78 -24.25
C LEU A 275 0.96 -15.73 -23.45
N GLN A 276 2.08 -15.88 -24.14
CA GLN A 276 3.41 -15.97 -23.52
C GLN A 276 3.81 -14.71 -22.74
N CYS A 277 3.53 -13.50 -23.26
CA CYS A 277 3.74 -12.25 -22.52
C CYS A 277 3.09 -12.24 -21.13
N TYR A 278 1.84 -12.70 -21.03
CA TYR A 278 1.12 -12.75 -19.78
C TYR A 278 1.64 -13.85 -18.86
N GLN A 279 2.15 -14.97 -19.40
CA GLN A 279 2.84 -15.98 -18.59
C GLN A 279 4.11 -15.41 -17.94
N ILE A 280 4.90 -14.62 -18.68
CA ILE A 280 6.09 -13.93 -18.14
C ILE A 280 5.65 -12.89 -17.10
N MET A 281 4.60 -12.10 -17.38
CA MET A 281 4.07 -11.12 -16.42
C MET A 281 3.52 -11.75 -15.13
N ILE A 282 2.94 -12.96 -15.21
CA ILE A 282 2.55 -13.74 -14.02
C ILE A 282 3.79 -14.08 -13.20
N GLN A 283 4.87 -14.54 -13.82
CA GLN A 283 6.11 -14.86 -13.11
C GLN A 283 6.71 -13.62 -12.44
N ILE A 284 6.75 -12.47 -13.14
CA ILE A 284 7.15 -11.18 -12.57
C ILE A 284 6.27 -10.82 -11.36
N GLY A 285 4.95 -10.95 -11.47
CA GLY A 285 4.05 -10.66 -10.36
C GLY A 285 4.24 -11.59 -9.15
N ILE A 286 4.60 -12.87 -9.37
CA ILE A 286 4.95 -13.80 -8.28
C ILE A 286 6.23 -13.33 -7.58
N VAL A 287 7.26 -12.99 -8.34
CA VAL A 287 8.54 -12.49 -7.83
C VAL A 287 8.33 -11.20 -7.01
N GLN A 288 7.51 -10.27 -7.50
CA GLN A 288 7.15 -9.04 -6.78
C GLN A 288 6.41 -9.35 -5.47
N CYS A 289 5.49 -10.32 -5.46
CA CYS A 289 4.84 -10.76 -4.22
C CYS A 289 5.83 -11.34 -3.20
N LEU A 290 6.91 -11.99 -3.64
CA LEU A 290 7.98 -12.52 -2.77
C LEU A 290 8.87 -11.40 -2.19
N MET A 291 9.07 -10.29 -2.91
CA MET A 291 9.82 -9.13 -2.42
C MET A 291 9.10 -8.36 -1.31
N GLY A 292 7.76 -8.33 -1.34
CA GLY A 292 6.94 -7.58 -0.38
C GLY A 292 7.29 -7.84 1.09
N PRO A 293 7.35 -9.12 1.53
CA PRO A 293 7.81 -9.48 2.87
C PRO A 293 9.20 -8.94 3.24
N ALA A 294 10.15 -8.92 2.31
CA ALA A 294 11.50 -8.45 2.58
C ALA A 294 11.54 -6.96 2.89
N TRP A 295 10.84 -6.13 2.10
CA TRP A 295 10.74 -4.70 2.36
C TRP A 295 10.05 -4.39 3.69
N MET A 296 9.08 -5.23 4.06
CA MET A 296 8.40 -5.09 5.33
C MET A 296 9.32 -5.44 6.52
N LEU A 297 10.07 -6.54 6.44
CA LEU A 297 11.01 -6.91 7.51
C LEU A 297 12.23 -6.01 7.56
N LEU A 298 12.68 -5.45 6.44
CA LEU A 298 13.75 -4.46 6.42
C LEU A 298 13.30 -3.13 7.02
N GLY A 299 12.06 -2.70 6.76
CA GLY A 299 11.47 -1.57 7.47
C GLY A 299 11.35 -1.85 8.97
N LEU A 300 11.01 -3.09 9.34
CA LEU A 300 10.99 -3.54 10.74
C LEU A 300 12.37 -3.56 11.37
N SER A 301 13.40 -4.08 10.70
CA SER A 301 14.78 -4.06 11.23
C SER A 301 15.25 -2.63 11.42
N GLY A 302 14.97 -1.72 10.48
CA GLY A 302 15.29 -0.31 10.65
C GLY A 302 14.54 0.39 11.77
N LEU A 303 13.32 -0.05 12.08
CA LEU A 303 12.62 0.38 13.28
C LEU A 303 13.28 -0.20 14.54
N LEU A 304 13.75 -1.43 14.47
CA LEU A 304 14.38 -2.13 15.56
C LEU A 304 15.81 -1.69 15.87
N ASP A 305 16.49 -1.04 14.93
CA ASP A 305 17.94 -0.82 15.02
C ASP A 305 18.76 -2.12 15.17
N TYR A 306 18.13 -3.29 14.94
CA TYR A 306 18.77 -4.60 14.81
C TYR A 306 17.90 -5.54 13.96
N ASP A 307 18.47 -6.61 13.44
CA ASP A 307 17.74 -7.62 12.66
C ASP A 307 17.23 -8.77 13.56
N PRO A 308 15.92 -8.86 13.84
CA PRO A 308 15.38 -9.87 14.74
C PRO A 308 15.54 -11.28 14.14
N LEU A 309 16.36 -12.09 14.81
CA LEU A 309 16.67 -13.47 14.45
C LEU A 309 17.31 -13.63 13.05
N GLY A 310 17.87 -12.56 12.48
CA GLY A 310 18.39 -12.58 11.10
C GLY A 310 17.30 -12.69 10.02
N MET A 311 16.02 -12.47 10.37
CA MET A 311 14.91 -12.67 9.42
C MET A 311 14.90 -11.62 8.31
N ALA A 312 15.28 -10.37 8.61
CA ALA A 312 15.36 -9.33 7.60
C ALA A 312 16.50 -9.62 6.62
N SER A 313 17.66 -10.07 7.11
CA SER A 313 18.81 -10.49 6.29
C SER A 313 18.43 -11.67 5.38
N PHE A 314 17.81 -12.72 5.94
CA PHE A 314 17.32 -13.85 5.15
C PHE A 314 16.34 -13.43 4.04
N LEU A 315 15.38 -12.54 4.34
CA LEU A 315 14.46 -12.05 3.30
C LEU A 315 15.12 -11.08 2.33
N VAL A 316 16.15 -10.35 2.75
CA VAL A 316 16.96 -9.50 1.89
C VAL A 316 17.69 -10.36 0.85
N ASP A 317 18.16 -11.56 1.19
CA ASP A 317 18.75 -12.51 0.23
C ASP A 317 17.73 -12.97 -0.82
N ILE A 318 16.51 -13.31 -0.37
CA ILE A 318 15.40 -13.66 -1.26
C ILE A 318 15.10 -12.48 -2.19
N ASN A 319 15.04 -11.27 -1.65
CA ASN A 319 14.75 -10.06 -2.39
C ASN A 319 15.84 -9.73 -3.42
N ALA A 320 17.11 -9.82 -3.04
CA ALA A 320 18.25 -9.61 -3.93
C ALA A 320 18.22 -10.57 -5.13
N SER A 321 17.84 -11.83 -4.88
CA SER A 321 17.69 -12.87 -5.89
C SER A 321 16.46 -12.63 -6.78
N CYS A 322 15.34 -12.26 -6.18
CA CYS A 322 14.11 -11.87 -6.87
C CYS A 322 14.34 -10.69 -7.82
N LEU A 323 15.14 -9.70 -7.43
CA LEU A 323 15.47 -8.54 -8.28
C LEU A 323 16.19 -8.97 -9.57
N ARG A 324 17.05 -10.01 -9.50
CA ARG A 324 17.72 -10.53 -10.71
C ARG A 324 16.79 -11.35 -11.58
N ILE A 325 15.93 -12.17 -10.98
CA ILE A 325 14.89 -12.91 -11.72
C ILE A 325 13.98 -11.90 -12.45
N GLU A 326 13.53 -10.85 -11.78
CA GLU A 326 12.68 -9.81 -12.36
C GLU A 326 13.37 -9.08 -13.53
N ALA A 327 14.65 -8.74 -13.40
CA ALA A 327 15.43 -8.13 -14.49
C ALA A 327 15.51 -9.08 -15.71
N GLY A 328 15.82 -10.36 -15.50
CA GLY A 328 15.85 -11.37 -16.56
C GLY A 328 14.49 -11.59 -17.22
N LEU A 329 13.42 -11.68 -16.43
CA LEU A 329 12.05 -11.83 -16.95
C LEU A 329 11.61 -10.59 -17.74
N SER A 330 12.05 -9.39 -17.33
CA SER A 330 11.78 -8.14 -18.05
C SER A 330 12.47 -8.12 -19.41
N PHE A 331 13.68 -8.68 -19.52
CA PHE A 331 14.35 -8.93 -20.80
C PHE A 331 13.57 -9.91 -21.69
N LEU A 332 13.10 -11.03 -21.15
CA LEU A 332 12.27 -11.97 -21.91
C LEU A 332 10.97 -11.33 -22.39
N LEU A 333 10.36 -10.47 -21.57
CA LEU A 333 9.16 -9.73 -21.96
C LEU A 333 9.45 -8.78 -23.13
N ALA A 334 10.63 -8.17 -23.19
CA ALA A 334 11.06 -7.34 -24.33
C ALA A 334 11.26 -8.18 -25.60
N LEU A 335 11.87 -9.37 -25.49
CA LEU A 335 12.02 -10.30 -26.63
C LEU A 335 10.67 -10.80 -27.16
N ASP A 336 9.73 -11.13 -26.27
CA ASP A 336 8.36 -11.51 -26.66
C ASP A 336 7.67 -10.38 -27.44
N ARG A 337 7.83 -9.14 -26.98
CA ARG A 337 7.30 -7.96 -27.67
C ARG A 337 7.94 -7.73 -29.04
N ILE A 338 9.26 -7.95 -29.18
CA ILE A 338 9.92 -7.88 -30.50
C ILE A 338 9.37 -8.93 -31.46
N LYS A 339 9.12 -10.16 -31.02
CA LYS A 339 8.49 -11.18 -31.88
C LYS A 339 7.13 -10.74 -32.36
N ILE A 340 6.30 -10.21 -31.47
CA ILE A 340 4.95 -9.76 -31.81
C ILE A 340 4.99 -8.54 -32.75
N VAL A 341 5.82 -7.54 -32.45
CA VAL A 341 5.87 -6.26 -33.17
C VAL A 341 6.64 -6.37 -34.49
N CYS A 342 7.84 -6.95 -34.45
CA CYS A 342 8.72 -7.06 -35.61
C CYS A 342 8.49 -8.33 -36.44
N LYS A 343 7.58 -9.22 -36.01
CA LYS A 343 7.30 -10.53 -36.64
C LYS A 343 8.54 -11.41 -36.79
N VAL A 344 9.45 -11.34 -35.81
CA VAL A 344 10.68 -12.16 -35.81
C VAL A 344 10.33 -13.58 -35.35
N ASN A 345 10.69 -14.56 -36.18
CA ASN A 345 10.50 -15.97 -35.87
C ASN A 345 11.73 -16.50 -35.12
N TYR A 346 11.64 -16.64 -33.79
CA TYR A 346 12.58 -17.46 -33.03
C TYR A 346 11.87 -18.71 -32.49
N PRO A 347 12.61 -19.82 -32.32
CA PRO A 347 12.03 -21.07 -31.80
C PRO A 347 11.51 -20.88 -30.39
N GLN A 348 10.31 -21.38 -30.10
CA GLN A 348 9.66 -21.28 -28.78
C GLN A 348 10.53 -21.86 -27.66
N VAL A 349 11.30 -22.90 -27.99
CA VAL A 349 12.25 -23.57 -27.10
C VAL A 349 13.28 -22.57 -26.54
N ALA A 350 13.72 -21.58 -27.33
CA ALA A 350 14.72 -20.61 -26.87
C ALA A 350 14.20 -19.74 -25.70
N ILE A 351 12.94 -19.29 -25.74
CA ILE A 351 12.39 -18.55 -24.59
C ILE A 351 12.24 -19.45 -23.38
N VAL A 352 11.77 -20.69 -23.56
CA VAL A 352 11.58 -21.61 -22.44
C VAL A 352 12.91 -21.90 -21.74
N VAL A 353 13.97 -22.16 -22.52
CA VAL A 353 15.34 -22.36 -22.01
C VAL A 353 15.85 -21.10 -21.32
N ALA A 354 15.73 -19.93 -21.95
CA ALA A 354 16.17 -18.68 -21.34
C ALA A 354 15.42 -18.38 -20.03
N ASN A 355 14.11 -18.67 -19.97
CA ASN A 355 13.31 -18.52 -18.75
C ASN A 355 13.79 -19.45 -17.64
N ALA A 356 14.09 -20.71 -17.96
CA ALA A 356 14.65 -21.65 -17.00
C ALA A 356 16.02 -21.16 -16.47
N LEU A 357 16.89 -20.67 -17.36
CA LEU A 357 18.20 -20.12 -16.97
C LEU A 357 18.08 -18.92 -16.02
N ILE A 358 17.12 -18.02 -16.24
CA ILE A 358 16.88 -16.86 -15.36
C ILE A 358 16.47 -17.31 -13.94
N TRP A 359 15.55 -18.28 -13.85
CA TRP A 359 15.14 -18.83 -12.56
C TRP A 359 16.27 -19.58 -11.86
N ILE A 360 17.01 -20.42 -12.61
CA ILE A 360 18.17 -21.14 -12.07
C ILE A 360 19.21 -20.15 -11.53
N TYR A 361 19.50 -19.06 -12.26
CA TYR A 361 20.43 -18.04 -11.80
C TYR A 361 19.99 -17.39 -10.48
N GLY A 362 18.73 -16.97 -10.37
CA GLY A 362 18.23 -16.37 -9.13
C GLY A 362 18.20 -17.35 -7.95
N ILE A 363 17.79 -18.61 -8.18
CA ILE A 363 17.80 -19.65 -7.14
C ILE A 363 19.23 -19.97 -6.70
N LEU A 364 20.18 -20.06 -7.64
CA LEU A 364 21.58 -20.31 -7.33
C LEU A 364 22.19 -19.14 -6.55
N GLN A 365 21.89 -17.91 -6.93
CA GLN A 365 22.33 -16.72 -6.19
C GLN A 365 21.80 -16.75 -4.74
N PHE A 366 20.52 -17.04 -4.56
CA PHE A 366 19.93 -17.19 -3.23
C PHE A 366 20.65 -18.29 -2.44
N ALA A 367 20.83 -19.47 -3.04
CA ALA A 367 21.50 -20.58 -2.39
C ALA A 367 22.95 -20.25 -1.97
N ILE A 368 23.70 -19.52 -2.80
CA ILE A 368 25.05 -19.06 -2.48
C ILE A 368 25.05 -18.08 -1.30
N LEU A 369 24.10 -17.13 -1.26
CA LEU A 369 23.95 -16.21 -0.13
C LEU A 369 23.56 -16.92 1.18
N GLN A 370 22.98 -18.12 1.11
CA GLN A 370 22.72 -18.95 2.29
C GLN A 370 23.94 -19.79 2.73
N THR A 371 25.08 -19.72 2.03
CA THR A 371 26.31 -20.45 2.41
C THR A 371 27.22 -19.58 3.26
N PRO A 372 28.11 -20.15 4.09
CA PRO A 372 29.10 -19.39 4.86
C PRO A 372 30.22 -18.79 4.01
N TRP A 373 30.03 -18.62 2.70
CA TRP A 373 31.04 -18.09 1.78
C TRP A 373 30.67 -16.74 1.17
N ALA A 374 29.41 -16.33 1.24
CA ALA A 374 28.94 -15.02 0.81
C ALA A 374 27.77 -14.60 1.69
N ASP A 375 27.70 -13.32 2.02
CA ASP A 375 26.65 -12.80 2.90
C ASP A 375 26.15 -11.43 2.43
N LEU A 376 24.86 -11.20 2.66
CA LEU A 376 24.15 -9.96 2.39
C LEU A 376 23.16 -9.75 3.53
N TYR A 377 23.48 -8.84 4.44
CA TYR A 377 22.66 -8.59 5.61
C TYR A 377 21.82 -7.32 5.46
N ALA A 378 20.75 -7.25 6.24
CA ALA A 378 19.94 -6.05 6.38
C ALA A 378 20.59 -5.11 7.40
N ASP A 379 21.14 -3.97 6.96
CA ASP A 379 21.61 -2.93 7.88
C ASP A 379 20.40 -2.18 8.46
N PRO A 380 20.14 -2.29 9.77
CA PRO A 380 19.04 -1.60 10.43
C PRO A 380 19.19 -0.08 10.37
N PHE A 381 20.39 0.45 10.56
CA PHE A 381 20.62 1.89 10.64
C PHE A 381 20.45 2.55 9.28
N LEU A 382 20.97 1.92 8.22
CA LEU A 382 20.83 2.43 6.85
C LEU A 382 19.50 2.03 6.20
N ILE A 383 18.75 1.11 6.81
CA ILE A 383 17.51 0.52 6.26
C ILE A 383 17.76 -0.01 4.84
N ALA A 384 18.91 -0.67 4.63
CA ALA A 384 19.37 -1.06 3.31
C ALA A 384 20.07 -2.43 3.33
N PRO A 385 20.02 -3.19 2.23
CA PRO A 385 20.80 -4.41 2.10
C PRO A 385 22.29 -4.08 1.88
N ILE A 386 23.18 -4.65 2.69
CA ILE A 386 24.63 -4.43 2.64
C ILE A 386 25.37 -5.76 2.49
N TYR A 387 26.30 -5.79 1.55
CA TYR A 387 27.18 -6.94 1.33
C TYR A 387 28.25 -7.00 2.43
N ASP A 388 28.40 -8.14 3.10
CA ASP A 388 29.50 -8.34 4.05
C ASP A 388 30.75 -8.88 3.34
N PHE A 389 31.74 -8.00 3.18
CA PHE A 389 33.01 -8.30 2.54
C PHE A 389 33.98 -9.09 3.41
N SER A 390 33.60 -9.45 4.64
CA SER A 390 34.36 -10.39 5.47
C SER A 390 34.39 -11.80 4.86
N PHE A 391 33.40 -12.14 4.03
CA PHE A 391 33.29 -13.44 3.37
C PHE A 391 33.95 -13.47 1.98
N PRO A 392 34.64 -14.59 1.62
CA PRO A 392 35.53 -14.64 0.47
C PRO A 392 34.83 -14.49 -0.89
N TYR A 393 33.59 -14.96 -1.02
CA TYR A 393 32.84 -14.89 -2.28
C TYR A 393 31.85 -13.73 -2.35
N THR A 394 31.65 -12.93 -1.30
CA THR A 394 30.73 -11.79 -1.35
C THR A 394 31.07 -10.81 -2.48
N VAL A 395 32.36 -10.52 -2.69
CA VAL A 395 32.83 -9.65 -3.79
C VAL A 395 32.45 -10.24 -5.16
N VAL A 396 32.59 -11.56 -5.31
CA VAL A 396 32.27 -12.26 -6.56
C VAL A 396 30.76 -12.24 -6.80
N VAL A 397 29.94 -12.51 -5.78
CA VAL A 397 28.48 -12.45 -5.85
C VAL A 397 28.01 -11.04 -6.21
N GLN A 398 28.52 -10.01 -5.53
CA GLN A 398 28.18 -8.61 -5.82
C GLN A 398 28.56 -8.23 -7.26
N LYS A 399 29.80 -8.52 -7.70
CA LYS A 399 30.26 -8.22 -9.07
C LYS A 399 29.41 -8.95 -10.11
N THR A 400 29.16 -10.23 -9.91
CA THR A 400 28.35 -11.04 -10.84
C THR A 400 26.94 -10.49 -10.94
N ALA A 401 26.32 -10.15 -9.81
CA ALA A 401 25.00 -9.58 -9.77
C ALA A 401 24.97 -8.20 -10.46
N TYR A 402 25.93 -7.33 -10.16
CA TYR A 402 26.12 -6.04 -10.83
C TYR A 402 26.21 -6.17 -12.35
N PHE A 403 27.14 -6.98 -12.86
CA PHE A 403 27.29 -7.21 -14.30
C PHE A 403 26.04 -7.81 -14.93
N TYR A 404 25.43 -8.79 -14.28
CA TYR A 404 24.18 -9.39 -14.75
C TYR A 404 23.09 -8.32 -14.95
N SER A 405 22.82 -7.51 -13.92
CA SER A 405 21.76 -6.50 -14.02
C SER A 405 22.07 -5.40 -15.03
N ILE A 406 23.30 -4.92 -15.13
CA ILE A 406 23.66 -3.92 -16.14
C ILE A 406 23.55 -4.48 -17.54
N VAL A 407 24.14 -5.65 -17.80
CA VAL A 407 24.13 -6.26 -19.14
C VAL A 407 22.70 -6.56 -19.58
N ILE A 408 21.89 -7.19 -18.71
CA ILE A 408 20.49 -7.49 -19.02
C ILE A 408 19.66 -6.22 -19.22
N SER A 409 19.86 -5.19 -18.40
CA SER A 409 19.16 -3.90 -18.56
C SER A 409 19.58 -3.17 -19.82
N PHE A 410 20.86 -3.22 -20.19
CA PHE A 410 21.38 -2.60 -21.41
C PHE A 410 20.89 -3.33 -22.67
N ILE A 411 20.90 -4.67 -22.67
CA ILE A 411 20.32 -5.43 -23.78
C ILE A 411 18.82 -5.11 -23.91
N THR A 412 18.09 -5.08 -22.80
CA THR A 412 16.67 -4.70 -22.77
C THR A 412 16.43 -3.31 -23.35
N PHE A 413 17.29 -2.34 -23.05
CA PHE A 413 17.27 -1.01 -23.65
C PHE A 413 17.40 -1.06 -25.17
N VAL A 414 18.44 -1.73 -25.66
CA VAL A 414 18.71 -1.86 -27.09
C VAL A 414 17.52 -2.50 -27.80
N LEU A 415 16.92 -3.54 -27.21
CA LEU A 415 15.71 -4.16 -27.74
C LEU A 415 14.55 -3.16 -27.85
N TYR A 416 14.31 -2.33 -26.83
CA TYR A 416 13.28 -1.29 -26.91
C TYR A 416 13.60 -0.20 -27.93
N VAL A 417 14.86 0.23 -28.07
CA VAL A 417 15.29 1.18 -29.11
C VAL A 417 15.04 0.61 -30.50
N VAL A 418 15.38 -0.66 -30.73
CA VAL A 418 15.11 -1.36 -32.00
C VAL A 418 13.60 -1.42 -32.27
N MET A 419 12.77 -1.74 -31.27
CA MET A 419 11.31 -1.70 -31.42
C MET A 419 10.80 -0.32 -31.82
N VAL A 420 11.30 0.75 -31.21
CA VAL A 420 10.93 2.14 -31.52
C VAL A 420 11.29 2.49 -32.95
N ILE A 421 12.54 2.22 -33.35
CA ILE A 421 13.01 2.48 -34.72
C ILE A 421 12.17 1.69 -35.72
N TYR A 422 11.87 0.42 -35.45
CA TYR A 422 11.02 -0.41 -36.30
C TYR A 422 9.61 0.19 -36.45
N LEU A 423 8.96 0.57 -35.34
CA LEU A 423 7.64 1.19 -35.34
C LEU A 423 7.63 2.53 -36.11
N PHE A 424 8.66 3.35 -35.97
CA PHE A 424 8.80 4.60 -36.74
C PHE A 424 8.98 4.33 -38.23
N ARG A 425 9.81 3.34 -38.62
CA ARG A 425 9.98 2.95 -40.03
C ARG A 425 8.68 2.41 -40.61
N GLN A 426 7.93 1.61 -39.84
CA GLN A 426 6.64 1.08 -40.25
C GLN A 426 5.60 2.20 -40.43
N GLN A 427 5.54 3.17 -39.51
CA GLN A 427 4.66 4.34 -39.64
C GLN A 427 4.99 5.18 -40.88
N ARG A 428 6.27 5.36 -41.23
CA ARG A 428 6.66 6.08 -42.45
C ARG A 428 6.25 5.35 -43.74
N LYS A 429 6.34 4.01 -43.75
CA LYS A 429 6.01 3.21 -44.94
C LYS A 429 4.51 3.10 -45.19
N VAL A 430 3.67 3.19 -44.16
CA VAL A 430 2.24 3.00 -44.26
C VAL A 430 1.54 4.35 -44.02
N GLN A 431 1.53 5.21 -45.05
CA GLN A 431 1.01 6.58 -44.99
C GLN A 431 -0.49 6.69 -44.62
N HIS A 432 -1.26 5.60 -44.63
CA HIS A 432 -2.73 5.65 -44.43
C HIS A 432 -3.35 4.67 -43.44
N VAL A 433 -2.59 3.84 -42.73
CA VAL A 433 -3.17 2.96 -41.71
C VAL A 433 -2.86 3.51 -40.34
N GLY A 434 -3.90 4.05 -39.67
CA GLY A 434 -3.80 4.48 -38.28
C GLY A 434 -3.24 3.35 -37.42
N ALA A 435 -2.03 3.54 -36.89
CA ALA A 435 -1.41 2.55 -36.01
C ALA A 435 -2.37 2.18 -34.88
N ASP A 436 -2.58 0.88 -34.65
CA ASP A 436 -3.50 0.39 -33.62
C ASP A 436 -3.11 1.00 -32.27
N PHE A 437 -3.99 1.85 -31.73
CA PHE A 437 -3.77 2.59 -30.49
C PHE A 437 -3.40 1.67 -29.32
N ASN A 438 -3.82 0.40 -29.36
CA ASN A 438 -3.49 -0.57 -28.33
C ASN A 438 -1.99 -0.87 -28.25
N GLN A 439 -1.27 -0.88 -29.38
CA GLN A 439 0.17 -1.16 -29.39
C GLN A 439 0.99 -0.03 -28.76
N ARG A 440 0.58 1.23 -28.98
CA ARG A 440 1.23 2.41 -28.38
C ARG A 440 1.21 2.40 -26.86
N TRP A 441 0.09 1.96 -26.27
CA TRP A 441 -0.05 1.89 -24.82
C TRP A 441 0.80 0.80 -24.18
N ILE A 442 0.90 -0.38 -24.81
CA ILE A 442 1.77 -1.47 -24.35
C ILE A 442 3.24 -1.03 -24.38
N PHE A 443 3.63 -0.30 -25.42
CA PHE A 443 4.98 0.25 -25.53
C PHE A 443 5.25 1.33 -24.46
N THR A 444 4.32 2.27 -24.28
CA THR A 444 4.42 3.32 -23.26
C THR A 444 4.57 2.73 -21.87
N GLN A 445 3.81 1.66 -21.58
CA GLN A 445 3.94 0.92 -20.33
C GLN A 445 5.35 0.35 -20.14
N ALA A 446 5.91 -0.27 -21.19
CA ALA A 446 7.26 -0.82 -21.20
C ALA A 446 8.29 0.24 -20.84
N LEU A 447 8.18 1.39 -21.52
CA LEU A 447 9.14 2.45 -21.46
C LEU A 447 9.16 3.10 -20.08
N ILE A 448 7.99 3.41 -19.52
CA ILE A 448 7.88 3.98 -18.17
C ILE A 448 8.54 3.04 -17.15
N ARG A 449 8.16 1.76 -17.19
CA ARG A 449 8.72 0.75 -16.27
C ARG A 449 10.23 0.62 -16.44
N TYR A 450 10.71 0.50 -17.67
CA TYR A 450 12.13 0.37 -17.97
C TYR A 450 12.94 1.58 -17.48
N ILE A 451 12.45 2.79 -17.70
CA ILE A 451 13.15 4.02 -17.26
C ILE A 451 13.28 4.03 -15.74
N LEU A 452 12.20 3.69 -15.02
CA LEU A 452 12.22 3.67 -13.56
C LEU A 452 13.14 2.56 -13.02
N ASP A 453 13.10 1.36 -13.61
CA ASP A 453 14.04 0.27 -13.32
C ASP A 453 15.49 0.71 -13.54
N ALA A 454 15.79 1.34 -14.69
CA ALA A 454 17.13 1.79 -15.04
C ALA A 454 17.65 2.88 -14.11
N ILE A 455 16.80 3.85 -13.73
CA ILE A 455 17.14 4.89 -12.76
C ILE A 455 17.48 4.24 -11.41
N LEU A 456 16.65 3.32 -10.92
CA LEU A 456 16.88 2.67 -9.64
C LEU A 456 18.15 1.81 -9.63
N VAL A 457 18.39 1.06 -10.70
CA VAL A 457 19.63 0.28 -10.86
C VAL A 457 20.86 1.20 -10.91
N ALA A 458 20.79 2.30 -11.66
CA ALA A 458 21.88 3.28 -11.72
C ALA A 458 22.13 3.93 -10.35
N VAL A 459 21.08 4.35 -9.64
CA VAL A 459 21.20 4.93 -8.30
C VAL A 459 21.70 3.89 -7.29
N PHE A 460 21.29 2.63 -7.37
CA PHE A 460 21.75 1.60 -6.44
C PHE A 460 23.24 1.31 -6.58
N PHE A 461 23.77 1.27 -7.80
CA PHE A 461 25.17 0.93 -8.03
C PHE A 461 26.13 2.11 -8.12
N LEU A 462 25.70 3.21 -8.75
CA LEU A 462 26.51 4.44 -8.89
C LEU A 462 26.23 5.44 -7.76
N GLY A 463 25.08 5.34 -7.10
CA GLY A 463 24.74 6.23 -5.98
C GLY A 463 25.77 6.18 -4.87
N PRO A 464 26.26 5.01 -4.41
CA PRO A 464 27.28 4.97 -3.36
C PRO A 464 28.62 5.63 -3.74
N SER A 465 28.94 5.79 -5.03
CA SER A 465 30.17 6.46 -5.48
C SER A 465 29.98 7.95 -5.76
N VAL A 466 28.75 8.38 -6.08
CA VAL A 466 28.44 9.77 -6.48
C VAL A 466 27.75 10.55 -5.35
N LEU A 467 26.95 9.89 -4.53
CA LEU A 467 26.13 10.48 -3.49
C LEU A 467 26.73 10.20 -2.10
N PRO A 468 26.62 11.15 -1.16
CA PRO A 468 27.07 10.93 0.21
C PRO A 468 26.25 9.81 0.86
N LYS A 469 26.88 9.03 1.74
CA LYS A 469 26.19 8.03 2.56
C LYS A 469 25.21 8.76 3.48
N SER A 470 23.92 8.69 3.16
CA SER A 470 22.84 9.31 3.92
C SER A 470 21.68 8.34 4.06
N ILE A 471 21.11 8.27 5.26
CA ILE A 471 19.90 7.48 5.54
C ILE A 471 18.73 7.90 4.64
N TRP A 472 18.67 9.17 4.23
CA TRP A 472 17.65 9.69 3.33
C TRP A 472 17.80 9.14 1.91
N ILE A 473 19.04 9.00 1.42
CA ILE A 473 19.31 8.42 0.10
C ILE A 473 18.97 6.93 0.10
N ALA A 474 19.35 6.21 1.17
CA ALA A 474 18.98 4.82 1.33
C ALA A 474 17.45 4.68 1.39
N GLY A 475 16.76 5.42 2.25
CA GLY A 475 15.30 5.42 2.36
C GLY A 475 14.59 5.77 1.05
N ALA A 476 15.09 6.76 0.29
CA ALA A 476 14.55 7.12 -1.02
C ALA A 476 14.73 5.99 -2.05
N MET A 477 15.90 5.34 -2.07
CA MET A 477 16.19 4.19 -2.92
C MET A 477 15.27 3.01 -2.59
N MET A 478 15.09 2.69 -1.31
CA MET A 478 14.19 1.62 -0.85
C MET A 478 12.74 1.90 -1.21
N THR A 479 12.27 3.12 -0.94
CA THR A 479 10.92 3.58 -1.29
C THR A 479 10.72 3.53 -2.81
N GLY A 480 11.75 3.90 -3.56
CA GLY A 480 11.80 3.79 -5.01
C GLY A 480 11.60 2.35 -5.48
N TYR A 481 12.36 1.39 -4.95
CA TYR A 481 12.21 -0.04 -5.27
C TYR A 481 10.84 -0.59 -4.89
N VAL A 482 10.33 -0.26 -3.70
CA VAL A 482 8.97 -0.66 -3.27
C VAL A 482 7.92 -0.13 -4.23
N THR A 483 7.99 1.16 -4.55
CA THR A 483 7.03 1.81 -5.47
C THR A 483 7.14 1.23 -6.87
N ASN A 484 8.35 1.02 -7.36
CA ASN A 484 8.60 0.53 -8.70
C ASN A 484 8.26 -0.94 -8.89
N ASN A 485 8.47 -1.79 -7.88
CA ASN A 485 8.22 -3.23 -8.01
C ASN A 485 6.81 -3.60 -7.57
N LEU A 486 6.25 -2.98 -6.54
CA LEU A 486 4.94 -3.35 -5.98
C LEU A 486 3.78 -2.47 -6.45
N PHE A 487 4.03 -1.18 -6.72
CA PHE A 487 2.94 -0.22 -6.98
C PHE A 487 2.76 0.07 -8.47
N ILE A 488 3.83 0.50 -9.15
CA ILE A 488 3.80 0.95 -10.53
C ILE A 488 3.28 -0.13 -11.50
N PRO A 489 3.70 -1.40 -11.43
CA PRO A 489 3.30 -2.39 -12.43
C PRO A 489 1.81 -2.71 -12.37
N PRO A 490 1.19 -3.01 -11.21
CA PRO A 490 -0.26 -3.16 -11.11
C PRO A 490 -1.01 -1.90 -11.56
N MET A 491 -0.55 -0.70 -11.18
CA MET A 491 -1.17 0.54 -11.60
C MET A 491 -1.13 0.69 -13.12
N LEU A 492 0.03 0.48 -13.75
CA LEU A 492 0.17 0.52 -15.20
C LEU A 492 -0.72 -0.52 -15.90
N TYR A 493 -0.76 -1.77 -15.40
CA TYR A 493 -1.63 -2.82 -15.96
C TYR A 493 -3.11 -2.40 -15.90
N VAL A 494 -3.56 -1.94 -14.74
CA VAL A 494 -4.95 -1.55 -14.50
C VAL A 494 -5.32 -0.27 -15.26
N CYS A 495 -4.42 0.70 -15.36
CA CYS A 495 -4.69 1.98 -16.00
C CYS A 495 -4.70 1.87 -17.53
N LEU A 496 -3.73 1.13 -18.10
CA LEU A 496 -3.47 1.12 -19.55
C LEU A 496 -4.21 0.01 -20.29
N ASN A 497 -4.45 -1.14 -19.65
CA ASN A 497 -5.18 -2.23 -20.28
C ASN A 497 -6.68 -2.11 -20.00
N LYS A 498 -7.43 -1.61 -20.98
CA LYS A 498 -8.89 -1.41 -20.87
C LYS A 498 -9.63 -2.70 -20.51
N THR A 499 -9.26 -3.83 -21.10
CA THR A 499 -9.91 -5.12 -20.86
C THR A 499 -9.66 -5.57 -19.42
N LEU A 500 -8.41 -5.53 -18.98
CA LEU A 500 -8.05 -5.85 -17.60
C LEU A 500 -8.72 -4.91 -16.61
N ARG A 501 -8.75 -3.60 -16.91
CA ARG A 501 -9.44 -2.59 -16.09
C ARG A 501 -10.91 -2.91 -15.94
N GLN A 502 -11.58 -3.29 -17.04
CA GLN A 502 -12.97 -3.71 -17.01
C GLN A 502 -13.17 -4.99 -16.21
N GLU A 503 -12.22 -5.92 -16.22
CA GLU A 503 -12.31 -7.15 -15.41
C GLU A 503 -12.01 -6.92 -13.93
N VAL A 504 -11.05 -6.05 -13.61
CA VAL A 504 -10.71 -5.62 -12.25
C VAL A 504 -11.88 -4.81 -11.67
N PHE A 505 -12.46 -3.88 -12.43
CA PHE A 505 -13.53 -2.98 -11.99
C PHE A 505 -14.89 -3.28 -12.62
N LYS A 506 -15.22 -4.54 -12.91
CA LYS A 506 -16.43 -4.99 -13.64
C LYS A 506 -17.79 -4.57 -13.03
N ARG A 507 -17.79 -3.65 -12.05
CA ARG A 507 -18.94 -2.99 -11.45
C ARG A 507 -19.09 -1.48 -11.72
N ALA A 508 -18.17 -0.80 -12.43
CA ALA A 508 -18.32 0.63 -12.69
C ALA A 508 -18.16 0.96 -14.19
N ASN A 509 -19.27 1.33 -14.83
CA ASN A 509 -19.38 1.62 -16.27
C ASN A 509 -18.81 3.02 -16.63
N LEU A 510 -17.67 3.40 -16.06
CA LEU A 510 -17.05 4.71 -16.28
C LEU A 510 -15.92 4.59 -17.32
N ARG A 511 -16.07 5.28 -18.45
CA ARG A 511 -15.02 5.45 -19.48
C ARG A 511 -14.26 6.76 -19.23
N PRO A 512 -13.07 6.75 -18.63
CA PRO A 512 -12.18 7.91 -18.71
C PRO A 512 -11.40 7.84 -20.04
N ARG A 513 -11.62 8.83 -20.91
CA ARG A 513 -10.78 9.12 -22.09
C ARG A 513 -10.15 10.49 -21.83
N GLY A 514 -8.83 10.55 -21.63
CA GLY A 514 -8.08 11.81 -21.53
C GLY A 514 -7.31 12.05 -20.22
N SER A 515 -7.79 11.56 -19.07
CA SER A 515 -7.17 11.89 -17.77
C SER A 515 -5.83 11.20 -17.49
N LEU A 516 -5.45 10.19 -18.29
CA LEU A 516 -4.33 9.31 -17.94
C LEU A 516 -2.96 9.89 -18.31
N ALA A 517 -2.83 10.51 -19.49
CA ALA A 517 -1.57 11.13 -19.90
C ALA A 517 -1.20 12.29 -18.95
N LEU A 518 -2.20 13.09 -18.56
CA LEU A 518 -2.06 14.16 -17.58
C LEU A 518 -1.66 13.62 -16.20
N SER A 519 -2.25 12.51 -15.75
CA SER A 519 -1.86 11.86 -14.50
C SER A 519 -0.41 11.36 -14.55
N CYS A 520 -0.01 10.66 -15.61
CA CYS A 520 1.38 10.21 -15.77
C CYS A 520 2.39 11.39 -15.79
N LEU A 521 2.06 12.48 -16.49
CA LEU A 521 2.90 13.69 -16.49
C LEU A 521 3.00 14.31 -15.09
N ALA A 522 1.88 14.41 -14.36
CA ALA A 522 1.86 14.94 -13.00
C ALA A 522 2.71 14.07 -12.03
N TRP A 523 2.62 12.75 -12.13
CA TRP A 523 3.44 11.84 -11.33
C TRP A 523 4.92 11.91 -11.70
N THR A 524 5.25 12.00 -13.00
CA THR A 524 6.64 12.12 -13.46
C THR A 524 7.24 13.43 -12.95
N TYR A 525 6.50 14.54 -13.04
CA TYR A 525 6.89 15.82 -12.49
C TYR A 525 7.15 15.73 -10.97
N GLY A 526 6.20 15.17 -10.21
CA GLY A 526 6.34 15.01 -8.76
C GLY A 526 7.54 14.14 -8.36
N PHE A 527 7.81 13.06 -9.10
CA PHE A 527 8.93 12.17 -8.82
C PHE A 527 10.29 12.82 -9.11
N VAL A 528 10.41 13.52 -10.24
CA VAL A 528 11.63 14.27 -10.59
C VAL A 528 11.88 15.36 -9.54
N TYR A 529 10.85 16.12 -9.18
CA TYR A 529 10.93 17.15 -8.15
C TYR A 529 11.40 16.58 -6.81
N PHE A 530 10.82 15.46 -6.38
CA PHE A 530 11.19 14.77 -5.14
C PHE A 530 12.63 14.21 -5.20
N THR A 531 13.06 13.65 -6.32
CA THR A 531 14.42 13.12 -6.47
C THR A 531 15.47 14.22 -6.36
N ILE A 532 15.20 15.40 -6.92
CA ILE A 532 16.09 16.57 -6.77
C ILE A 532 16.13 17.02 -5.30
N LEU A 533 14.99 17.04 -4.61
CA LEU A 533 14.89 17.35 -3.18
C LEU A 533 15.62 16.34 -2.26
N CYS A 534 15.82 15.10 -2.71
CA CYS A 534 16.59 14.10 -1.97
C CYS A 534 18.09 14.12 -2.33
N SER A 535 18.52 15.00 -3.23
CA SER A 535 19.92 15.11 -3.66
C SER A 535 20.72 16.00 -2.70
N PRO A 536 22.06 15.91 -2.67
CA PRO A 536 22.87 16.80 -1.84
C PRO A 536 22.84 18.27 -2.30
N PHE A 537 22.22 18.56 -3.45
CA PHE A 537 22.19 19.89 -4.05
C PHE A 537 20.95 20.69 -3.67
N ALA A 538 19.91 20.04 -3.13
CA ALA A 538 18.70 20.68 -2.66
C ALA A 538 18.12 19.93 -1.46
N ASP A 539 17.63 20.65 -0.46
CA ASP A 539 17.05 20.04 0.75
C ASP A 539 15.83 20.83 1.24
N LEU A 540 14.96 20.13 1.97
CA LEU A 540 13.86 20.70 2.74
C LEU A 540 14.17 20.52 4.22
N THR A 541 14.52 21.62 4.87
CA THR A 541 14.65 21.66 6.32
C THR A 541 13.27 21.78 6.95
N VAL A 542 12.97 20.85 7.85
CA VAL A 542 11.80 20.97 8.72
C VAL A 542 12.22 21.91 9.85
N ILE A 543 11.65 23.11 9.92
CA ILE A 543 11.86 24.02 11.05
C ILE A 543 10.79 23.71 12.10
N PRO A 544 11.11 22.93 13.15
CA PRO A 544 10.08 22.38 14.03
C PRO A 544 9.39 23.48 14.85
N SER A 545 10.08 24.60 15.11
CA SER A 545 9.55 25.75 15.83
C SER A 545 8.52 26.56 15.04
N GLN A 546 8.56 26.49 13.71
CA GLN A 546 7.67 27.22 12.82
C GLN A 546 6.61 26.34 12.16
N PHE A 547 6.71 25.01 12.33
CA PHE A 547 5.77 24.05 11.73
C PHE A 547 5.69 24.18 10.21
N LYS A 548 6.82 24.53 9.60
CA LYS A 548 6.98 24.79 8.18
C LYS A 548 8.14 23.95 7.66
N THR A 549 7.95 23.43 6.46
CA THR A 549 9.06 22.96 5.63
C THR A 549 9.60 24.17 4.88
N SER A 550 10.87 24.50 5.11
CA SER A 550 11.57 25.54 4.36
C SER A 550 12.59 24.91 3.44
N TYR A 551 12.71 25.51 2.27
CA TYR A 551 13.83 25.25 1.38
C TYR A 551 15.14 25.68 2.06
N ASP A 552 16.12 24.78 2.14
CA ASP A 552 17.46 25.16 2.58
C ASP A 552 18.16 25.98 1.48
N MET A 553 18.06 27.30 1.62
CA MET A 553 18.62 28.27 0.69
C MET A 553 20.15 28.28 0.66
N SER A 554 20.83 27.58 1.58
CA SER A 554 22.29 27.45 1.55
C SER A 554 22.79 26.52 0.45
N LEU A 555 21.92 25.64 -0.08
CA LEU A 555 22.28 24.67 -1.11
C LEU A 555 22.01 25.22 -2.52
N PRO A 556 22.85 24.90 -3.52
CA PRO A 556 22.89 25.62 -4.80
C PRO A 556 21.66 25.41 -5.70
N VAL A 557 20.98 24.26 -5.61
CA VAL A 557 19.83 23.94 -6.47
C VAL A 557 18.50 24.29 -5.79
N THR A 558 18.48 24.43 -4.47
CA THR A 558 17.25 24.71 -3.72
C THR A 558 16.50 25.97 -4.18
N PRO A 559 17.16 27.14 -4.42
CA PRO A 559 16.44 28.35 -4.84
C PRO A 559 15.78 28.20 -6.21
N VAL A 560 16.45 27.49 -7.13
CA VAL A 560 15.91 27.18 -8.47
C VAL A 560 14.71 26.26 -8.33
N LEU A 561 14.82 25.23 -7.48
CA LEU A 561 13.75 24.26 -7.27
C LEU A 561 12.52 24.89 -6.60
N GLN A 562 12.72 25.74 -5.59
CA GLN A 562 11.65 26.52 -4.97
C GLN A 562 10.95 27.41 -6.01
N LYS A 563 11.71 28.07 -6.88
CA LYS A 563 11.15 28.90 -7.95
C LYS A 563 10.34 28.07 -8.93
N ILE A 564 10.87 26.93 -9.40
CA ILE A 564 10.14 26.00 -10.28
C ILE A 564 8.86 25.49 -9.61
N GLY A 565 8.92 25.09 -8.34
CA GLY A 565 7.77 24.63 -7.57
C GLY A 565 6.69 25.70 -7.43
N THR A 566 7.10 26.95 -7.17
CA THR A 566 6.20 28.11 -7.05
C THR A 566 5.57 28.47 -8.40
N ASP A 567 6.39 28.64 -9.44
CA ASP A 567 5.95 29.03 -10.79
C ASP A 567 5.04 27.95 -11.40
N SER A 568 5.40 26.67 -11.26
CA SER A 568 4.57 25.57 -11.77
C SER A 568 3.21 25.50 -11.08
N THR A 569 3.16 25.70 -9.76
CA THR A 569 1.89 25.70 -9.00
C THR A 569 1.01 26.86 -9.44
N LEU A 570 1.59 28.05 -9.59
CA LEU A 570 0.91 29.26 -10.09
C LEU A 570 0.39 29.10 -11.52
N ILE A 571 1.23 28.61 -12.44
CA ILE A 571 0.83 28.36 -13.84
C ILE A 571 -0.28 27.31 -13.88
N CYS A 572 -0.17 26.22 -13.13
CA CYS A 572 -1.21 25.20 -13.05
C CYS A 572 -2.54 25.76 -12.53
N ALA A 573 -2.49 26.60 -11.48
CA ALA A 573 -3.66 27.26 -10.94
C ALA A 573 -4.29 28.22 -11.97
N ALA A 574 -3.49 29.05 -12.64
CA ALA A 574 -3.95 30.00 -13.66
C ALA A 574 -4.55 29.28 -14.88
N VAL A 575 -3.90 28.24 -15.39
CA VAL A 575 -4.42 27.43 -16.51
C VAL A 575 -5.72 26.74 -16.09
N THR A 576 -5.79 26.18 -14.88
CA THR A 576 -7.01 25.57 -14.35
C THR A 576 -8.16 26.58 -14.27
N PHE A 577 -7.88 27.80 -13.82
CA PHE A 577 -8.85 28.90 -13.79
C PHE A 577 -9.37 29.25 -15.19
N LEU A 578 -8.46 29.44 -16.15
CA LEU A 578 -8.82 29.76 -17.53
C LEU A 578 -9.65 28.64 -18.17
N LEU A 579 -9.30 27.38 -17.94
CA LEU A 579 -10.07 26.23 -18.40
C LEU A 579 -11.48 26.23 -17.79
N TYR A 580 -11.62 26.54 -16.50
CA TYR A 580 -12.94 26.68 -15.89
C TYR A 580 -13.74 27.85 -16.46
N LEU A 581 -13.13 29.00 -16.71
CA LEU A 581 -13.79 30.12 -17.40
C LEU A 581 -14.27 29.72 -18.79
N VAL A 582 -13.44 29.04 -19.58
CA VAL A 582 -13.82 28.54 -20.91
C VAL A 582 -15.00 27.57 -20.83
N VAL A 583 -14.97 26.63 -19.88
CA VAL A 583 -16.08 25.69 -19.65
C VAL A 583 -17.36 26.44 -19.26
N VAL A 584 -17.28 27.43 -18.38
CA VAL A 584 -18.43 28.25 -17.98
C VAL A 584 -18.99 29.03 -19.16
N CYS A 585 -18.13 29.77 -19.89
CA CYS A 585 -18.53 30.53 -21.07
C CYS A 585 -19.15 29.64 -22.14
N TYR A 586 -18.58 28.45 -22.38
CA TYR A 586 -19.12 27.46 -23.31
C TYR A 586 -20.50 26.96 -22.87
N LEU A 587 -20.67 26.60 -21.60
CA LEU A 587 -21.96 26.16 -21.05
C LEU A 587 -23.01 27.27 -21.12
N VAL A 588 -22.65 28.52 -20.78
CA VAL A 588 -23.54 29.68 -20.90
C VAL A 588 -23.93 29.91 -22.35
N HIS A 589 -22.96 29.91 -23.28
CA HIS A 589 -23.21 30.07 -24.71
C HIS A 589 -24.15 28.97 -25.26
N GLN A 590 -23.89 27.72 -24.93
CA GLN A 590 -24.72 26.58 -25.36
C GLN A 590 -26.16 26.72 -24.84
N LYS A 591 -26.34 27.21 -23.60
CA LYS A 591 -27.68 27.41 -23.01
C LYS A 591 -28.41 28.61 -23.60
N LEU A 592 -27.72 29.71 -23.87
CA LEU A 592 -28.28 30.85 -24.61
C LEU A 592 -28.75 30.42 -26.01
N LYS A 593 -27.99 29.56 -26.69
CA LYS A 593 -28.34 29.02 -28.00
C LYS A 593 -29.55 28.09 -27.98
N MET A 594 -29.73 27.28 -26.93
CA MET A 594 -30.83 26.31 -26.83
C MET A 594 -32.14 26.90 -26.24
N LYS A 595 -32.20 28.20 -25.91
CA LYS A 595 -33.35 28.89 -25.28
C LYS A 595 -33.94 28.16 -24.05
N THR A 596 -33.18 27.28 -23.42
CA THR A 596 -33.61 26.44 -22.30
C THR A 596 -32.69 26.71 -21.11
N ILE A 597 -33.18 27.52 -20.18
CA ILE A 597 -32.41 28.04 -19.02
C ILE A 597 -32.26 26.99 -17.90
N LYS A 598 -32.83 25.79 -18.03
CA LYS A 598 -32.69 24.75 -17.00
C LYS A 598 -31.31 24.08 -17.11
N ILE A 599 -30.39 24.51 -16.24
CA ILE A 599 -29.13 23.80 -15.97
C ILE A 599 -29.46 22.51 -15.21
N SER A 600 -28.97 21.37 -15.69
CA SER A 600 -29.23 20.09 -15.04
C SER A 600 -28.56 20.06 -13.67
N PHE A 601 -29.17 19.37 -12.69
CA PHE A 601 -28.62 19.31 -11.34
C PHE A 601 -27.19 18.72 -11.33
N ASN A 602 -26.91 17.78 -12.23
CA ASN A 602 -25.59 17.15 -12.34
C ASN A 602 -24.52 18.13 -12.86
N GLU A 603 -24.87 18.99 -13.84
CA GLU A 603 -23.97 20.06 -14.32
C GLU A 603 -23.64 21.05 -13.19
N LYS A 604 -24.65 21.50 -12.43
CA LYS A 604 -24.43 22.39 -11.27
C LYS A 604 -23.52 21.73 -10.23
N ALA A 605 -23.75 20.45 -9.95
CA ALA A 605 -23.00 19.69 -8.96
C ALA A 605 -21.51 19.60 -9.37
N ILE A 606 -21.22 19.16 -10.60
CA ILE A 606 -19.84 19.08 -11.13
C ILE A 606 -19.16 20.46 -11.08
N PHE A 607 -19.89 21.51 -11.45
CA PHE A 607 -19.37 22.87 -11.41
C PHE A 607 -19.05 23.34 -9.99
N VAL A 608 -19.93 23.12 -9.02
CA VAL A 608 -19.71 23.47 -7.60
C VAL A 608 -18.50 22.71 -7.04
N GLN A 609 -18.34 21.43 -7.36
CA GLN A 609 -17.18 20.64 -6.95
C GLN A 609 -15.88 21.22 -7.50
N ALA A 610 -15.85 21.48 -8.81
CA ALA A 610 -14.71 22.06 -9.50
C ALA A 610 -14.34 23.45 -8.93
N PHE A 611 -15.34 24.29 -8.69
CA PHE A 611 -15.18 25.63 -8.14
C PHE A 611 -14.64 25.61 -6.71
N LEU A 612 -15.26 24.82 -5.82
CA LEU A 612 -14.81 24.71 -4.42
C LEU A 612 -13.38 24.14 -4.35
N ARG A 613 -13.05 23.19 -5.22
CA ARG A 613 -11.69 22.66 -5.31
C ARG A 613 -10.70 23.73 -5.77
N PHE A 614 -11.03 24.48 -6.82
CA PHE A 614 -10.20 25.57 -7.32
C PHE A 614 -9.95 26.65 -6.27
N VAL A 615 -11.00 27.08 -5.57
CA VAL A 615 -10.89 28.09 -4.50
C VAL A 615 -10.00 27.57 -3.37
N GLY A 616 -10.17 26.31 -2.95
CA GLY A 616 -9.32 25.69 -1.93
C GLY A 616 -7.84 25.66 -2.34
N ASP A 617 -7.54 25.16 -3.54
CA ASP A 617 -6.17 25.08 -4.08
C ASP A 617 -5.53 26.47 -4.23
N THR A 618 -6.29 27.45 -4.73
CA THR A 618 -5.82 28.84 -4.89
C THR A 618 -5.56 29.50 -3.53
N THR A 619 -6.46 29.30 -2.56
CA THR A 619 -6.32 29.85 -1.21
C THR A 619 -5.06 29.31 -0.54
N MET A 620 -4.80 28.01 -0.65
CA MET A 620 -3.58 27.40 -0.09
C MET A 620 -2.30 27.91 -0.77
N THR A 621 -2.34 28.06 -2.10
CA THR A 621 -1.21 28.61 -2.87
C THR A 621 -0.91 30.05 -2.45
N VAL A 622 -1.94 30.89 -2.28
CA VAL A 622 -1.81 32.28 -1.81
C VAL A 622 -1.25 32.31 -0.39
N LEU A 623 -1.82 31.52 0.52
CA LEU A 623 -1.37 31.44 1.91
C LEU A 623 0.09 30.97 2.04
N TYR A 624 0.54 30.05 1.19
CA TYR A 624 1.90 29.51 1.27
C TYR A 624 2.95 30.40 0.58
N HIS A 625 2.63 31.01 -0.56
CA HIS A 625 3.63 31.74 -1.35
C HIS A 625 3.56 33.26 -1.21
N PHE A 626 2.37 33.85 -1.05
CA PHE A 626 2.19 35.30 -1.15
C PHE A 626 2.01 35.99 0.21
N ILE A 627 1.38 35.32 1.16
CA ILE A 627 1.13 35.90 2.48
C ILE A 627 2.40 36.00 3.34
N PRO A 628 3.33 35.02 3.38
CA PRO A 628 4.51 35.12 4.24
C PRO A 628 5.40 36.33 3.93
N PRO A 629 5.66 36.72 2.66
CA PRO A 629 6.39 37.94 2.34
C PRO A 629 5.70 39.25 2.80
N ILE A 630 4.36 39.27 2.90
CA ILE A 630 3.58 40.47 3.23
C ILE A 630 3.43 40.62 4.74
N VAL A 631 3.08 39.54 5.42
CA VAL A 631 2.71 39.53 6.85
C VAL A 631 3.90 39.16 7.74
N GLY A 632 4.98 38.66 7.16
CA GLY A 632 6.09 38.03 7.86
C GLY A 632 5.79 36.56 8.19
N ASP A 633 6.85 35.80 8.46
CA ASP A 633 6.72 34.41 8.92
C ASP A 633 6.14 34.41 10.35
N SER A 634 4.86 34.09 10.47
CA SER A 634 4.21 33.85 11.76
C SER A 634 3.90 32.36 11.94
N SER A 635 4.01 31.88 13.18
CA SER A 635 3.66 30.50 13.53
C SER A 635 2.19 30.19 13.24
N ILE A 636 1.30 31.19 13.43
CA ILE A 636 -0.13 31.06 13.12
C ILE A 636 -0.33 30.85 11.62
N LEU A 637 0.31 31.66 10.77
CA LEU A 637 0.21 31.51 9.31
C LEU A 637 0.72 30.14 8.84
N SER A 638 1.83 29.67 9.40
CA SER A 638 2.41 28.36 9.05
C SER A 638 1.48 27.20 9.45
N VAL A 639 0.90 27.26 10.66
CA VAL A 639 -0.08 26.27 11.14
C VAL A 639 -1.36 26.30 10.30
N SER A 640 -1.91 27.49 10.04
CA SER A 640 -3.10 27.66 9.20
C SER A 640 -2.88 27.13 7.79
N THR A 641 -1.69 27.37 7.22
CA THR A 641 -1.33 26.87 5.89
C THR A 641 -1.24 25.35 5.90
N PHE A 642 -0.57 24.74 6.87
CA PHE A 642 -0.45 23.28 6.96
C PHE A 642 -1.81 22.58 7.16
N ILE A 643 -2.63 23.05 8.12
CA ILE A 643 -3.98 22.52 8.34
C ILE A 643 -4.81 22.69 7.07
N GLY A 644 -4.72 23.87 6.45
CA GLY A 644 -5.37 24.16 5.19
C GLY A 644 -4.97 23.18 4.09
N TYR A 645 -3.69 22.81 3.96
CA TYR A 645 -3.23 21.77 3.04
C TYR A 645 -3.86 20.41 3.37
N ILE A 646 -3.90 19.99 4.63
CA ILE A 646 -4.53 18.70 5.00
C ILE A 646 -6.02 18.72 4.65
N VAL A 647 -6.76 19.74 5.10
CA VAL A 647 -8.19 19.85 4.86
C VAL A 647 -8.47 19.90 3.37
N ASN A 648 -7.72 20.74 2.64
CA ASN A 648 -7.91 20.90 1.21
C ASN A 648 -7.56 19.62 0.45
N TYR A 649 -6.41 18.97 0.65
CA TYR A 649 -5.99 17.84 -0.19
C TYR A 649 -6.53 16.48 0.25
N LEU A 650 -6.75 16.24 1.55
CA LEU A 650 -7.22 14.95 2.07
C LEU A 650 -8.72 14.92 2.35
N VAL A 651 -9.26 15.96 2.96
CA VAL A 651 -10.63 15.94 3.52
C VAL A 651 -11.66 16.43 2.51
N LEU A 652 -11.38 17.54 1.84
CA LEU A 652 -12.31 18.21 0.93
C LEU A 652 -12.69 17.35 -0.29
N PRO A 653 -11.78 16.64 -0.99
CA PRO A 653 -12.16 15.91 -2.21
C PRO A 653 -13.12 14.73 -1.95
N PRO A 654 -12.94 13.88 -0.91
CA PRO A 654 -13.92 12.86 -0.56
C PRO A 654 -15.28 13.45 -0.17
N ILE A 655 -15.28 14.51 0.66
CA ILE A 655 -16.53 15.16 1.10
C ILE A 655 -17.28 15.74 -0.11
N LEU A 656 -16.59 16.48 -0.99
CA LEU A 656 -17.18 17.03 -2.20
C LEU A 656 -17.72 15.92 -3.10
N CYS A 657 -16.96 14.85 -3.35
CA CYS A 657 -17.43 13.72 -4.15
C CYS A 657 -18.73 13.11 -3.60
N ILE A 658 -18.85 12.95 -2.28
CA ILE A 658 -20.05 12.41 -1.62
C ILE A 658 -21.22 13.40 -1.66
N ILE A 659 -20.98 14.68 -1.33
CA ILE A 659 -22.02 15.71 -1.32
C ILE A 659 -22.54 15.96 -2.73
N VAL A 660 -21.69 15.90 -3.75
CA VAL A 660 -22.01 16.39 -5.09
C VAL A 660 -22.61 15.27 -5.95
N SER A 661 -21.99 14.10 -5.98
CA SER A 661 -22.44 13.01 -6.86
C SER A 661 -23.67 12.35 -6.27
N ARG A 662 -24.89 12.64 -6.76
CA ARG A 662 -26.11 11.96 -6.31
C ARG A 662 -26.05 10.45 -6.48
N HIS A 663 -25.35 9.94 -7.49
CA HIS A 663 -25.21 8.50 -7.68
C HIS A 663 -24.23 7.91 -6.67
N LEU A 664 -23.05 8.52 -6.49
CA LEU A 664 -22.11 8.07 -5.45
C LEU A 664 -22.72 8.24 -4.06
N ARG A 665 -23.49 9.30 -3.83
CA ARG A 665 -24.23 9.53 -2.60
C ARG A 665 -25.36 8.54 -2.45
N LYS A 666 -26.11 8.18 -3.48
CA LYS A 666 -27.12 7.11 -3.40
C LYS A 666 -26.47 5.75 -3.31
N ASP A 667 -25.27 5.55 -3.84
CA ASP A 667 -24.51 4.33 -3.68
C ASP A 667 -24.02 4.31 -2.25
N VAL A 668 -23.13 5.20 -1.82
CA VAL A 668 -22.69 5.41 -0.43
C VAL A 668 -23.86 5.46 0.57
N LEU A 669 -24.97 6.14 0.26
CA LEU A 669 -26.15 6.18 1.12
C LEU A 669 -27.02 4.94 0.98
N SER A 670 -27.16 4.24 -0.14
CA SER A 670 -27.86 2.93 -0.18
C SER A 670 -27.03 1.86 0.50
N ILE A 671 -25.72 1.96 0.36
CA ILE A 671 -24.71 1.33 1.17
C ILE A 671 -25.00 1.60 2.66
N ILE A 672 -25.50 2.79 3.04
CA ILE A 672 -25.89 3.15 4.42
C ILE A 672 -27.40 2.89 4.73
N SER A 673 -28.30 2.89 3.75
CA SER A 673 -29.77 3.02 3.88
C SER A 673 -30.54 1.82 3.31
N TRP A 674 -29.87 0.77 2.84
CA TRP A 674 -30.47 -0.53 2.50
C TRP A 674 -30.93 -1.25 3.77
N ASN A 675 -31.77 -0.59 4.58
CA ASN A 675 -32.28 -1.12 5.83
C ASN A 675 -33.75 -0.73 6.09
N SER A 676 -34.45 -0.13 5.12
CA SER A 676 -35.87 0.20 5.26
C SER A 676 -36.65 -0.18 4.00
N GLY A 677 -37.27 -1.37 4.00
CA GLY A 677 -38.40 -1.70 3.14
C GLY A 677 -38.08 -2.46 1.85
N SER A 678 -37.93 -3.78 1.94
CA SER A 678 -38.38 -4.69 0.87
C SER A 678 -38.94 -5.98 1.45
N THR A 679 -39.89 -5.85 2.36
CA THR A 679 -40.92 -6.86 2.65
C THR A 679 -42.12 -6.56 1.76
N ASN A 680 -41.98 -6.72 0.44
CA ASN A 680 -43.16 -6.90 -0.41
C ASN A 680 -43.27 -8.39 -0.69
N GLY A 681 -44.34 -8.96 -0.15
CA GLY A 681 -44.69 -10.35 -0.27
C GLY A 681 -44.88 -10.75 -1.73
N SER A 682 -44.19 -11.81 -2.12
CA SER A 682 -44.67 -12.68 -3.19
C SER A 682 -45.83 -13.49 -2.62
N GLN A 683 -47.06 -13.06 -2.94
CA GLN A 683 -48.21 -13.95 -2.95
C GLN A 683 -47.89 -15.12 -3.90
N LEU A 684 -47.95 -16.33 -3.36
CA LEU A 684 -48.06 -17.55 -4.14
C LEU A 684 -49.51 -17.67 -4.62
N SER A 685 -49.68 -17.73 -5.94
CA SER A 685 -50.72 -18.49 -6.63
C SER A 685 -50.02 -19.37 -7.65
#